data_AF-A0AA37VV19-F1
#
_entry.id   AF-A0AA37VV19-F1
#
_cell.length_a   1.000
_cell.length_b   1.000
_cell.length_c   1.000
_cell.angle_alpha   90.00
_cell.angle_beta   90.00
_cell.angle_gamma   90.00
#
_symmetry.space_group_name_H-M   'P 1'
#
loop_
_entity.id
_entity.type
_entity.pdbx_description
1 polymer ?
#
loop_
_entity_poly.entity_id
_entity_poly.type
_entity_poly.pdbx_seq_one_letter_code
_entity_poly.pdbx_strand_id
1 'polypeptide(L)'
;MQCRTSPNSLALAFVALASPAMMATAAEAEEQRAGEVLEVPVADNALVIQDTLVTAEREARQALGSSIITAEDIKRHPPANDLSDIIRREPGVNLTGNSASGARGNNRQIDLRGMGPENTLILIDGKPSSARNAVRYGWNGDRDTRGETNWVPAEAVERIEILRGPAAARYGSGAMGGVVNIITKRPTDELKGSVSLYTQLPEDSAEGASRRANFNLGGGLTDNLGFRLYGGVAKTDADDLDINASHANSALVAGREGVRNKDINGLLSWKLNDEHRLEASAGYSRQGNLYAGDTMNSNGGSDVVLISSLYGHETNIMQRSTYDLTHLGDFTWGTSKTTLAYEYVRNWRLNEGLAGGPEGAINDSGAAMSRLRNTRLSSEVNVPFAMGSTEHVLTLGGEYLYESLNDQGSFRPQSFDPSESGSDAISGFDRSETKMTARSYAVFVEDNIVLGDTTVTPGLRFDHHEMFGDNFSPSLNLSHKLTEALSIKGGIARAYKVPNLYQSNPNYLLYSRGQGCSVQQTNSGGCYLQGNADLKPEISVNKEIGLLYDRGTWRTSATYFRNDYKNKIIGGTDVLYAINSGRRVTQWENAGEARVEGIEGNFFIELTPTLDWNTNLTWMLDNDNRETGEPLSVIPEYTVNTTLDWRATEQLSFQVAGTYFGKQKSPTYNYRTQQDYDKTAQQDVEAYGLVDLSAGYKFNANYDVRVGVNNVFDKQILRGGNASSSGANTYNQPGRAVFAALNINF
;
A
#
# COMPACT_ATOMS: atom_id res chain seq x y z
N MET A 1 9.30 -33.56 -25.79
CA MET A 1 10.57 -33.81 -26.51
C MET A 1 10.54 -33.15 -27.89
N GLN A 2 11.09 -31.95 -28.01
CA GLN A 2 11.79 -31.36 -29.17
C GLN A 2 12.18 -29.95 -28.71
N CYS A 3 13.43 -29.84 -28.26
CA CYS A 3 14.01 -28.61 -27.71
C CYS A 3 14.32 -27.68 -28.89
N ARG A 4 13.65 -26.52 -28.96
CA ARG A 4 14.05 -25.40 -29.83
C ARG A 4 14.55 -24.28 -28.95
N THR A 5 15.86 -24.30 -28.71
CA THR A 5 16.62 -23.20 -28.13
C THR A 5 16.96 -22.19 -29.23
N SER A 6 16.25 -21.07 -29.26
CA SER A 6 16.71 -19.85 -29.94
C SER A 6 17.18 -18.87 -28.86
N PRO A 7 18.46 -18.48 -28.80
CA PRO A 7 18.90 -17.47 -27.84
C PRO A 7 18.39 -16.08 -28.26
N ASN A 8 17.77 -15.38 -27.31
CA ASN A 8 17.35 -13.98 -27.44
C ASN A 8 18.57 -13.06 -27.53
N SER A 9 18.92 -12.65 -28.75
CA SER A 9 20.07 -11.79 -29.09
C SER A 9 19.96 -10.33 -28.63
N LEU A 10 19.13 -10.00 -27.63
CA LEU A 10 18.99 -8.64 -27.08
C LEU A 10 19.50 -8.47 -25.64
N ALA A 11 19.82 -9.56 -24.94
CA ALA A 11 20.29 -9.51 -23.54
C ALA A 11 21.81 -9.30 -23.39
N LEU A 12 22.61 -9.50 -24.45
CA LEU A 12 24.07 -9.36 -24.40
C LEU A 12 24.61 -7.98 -24.85
N ALA A 13 23.75 -7.03 -25.23
CA ALA A 13 24.17 -5.74 -25.77
C ALA A 13 24.35 -4.62 -24.70
N PHE A 14 23.96 -4.85 -23.45
CA PHE A 14 24.01 -3.81 -22.39
C PHE A 14 25.16 -3.96 -21.38
N VAL A 15 26.05 -4.95 -21.55
CA VAL A 15 27.22 -5.18 -20.66
C VAL A 15 28.56 -4.83 -21.33
N ALA A 16 28.55 -4.33 -22.57
CA ALA A 16 29.78 -4.04 -23.34
C ALA A 16 29.86 -2.59 -23.86
N LEU A 17 29.76 -1.60 -22.97
CA LEU A 17 30.20 -0.22 -23.23
C LEU A 17 31.08 0.27 -22.07
N ALA A 18 32.18 -0.43 -21.86
CA ALA A 18 33.36 0.12 -21.23
C ALA A 18 34.55 -0.27 -22.12
N SER A 19 34.99 0.65 -22.97
CA SER A 19 36.35 0.62 -23.50
C SER A 19 36.94 2.03 -23.48
N PRO A 20 38.20 2.16 -23.04
CA PRO A 20 38.81 3.42 -22.72
C PRO A 20 39.54 3.96 -23.97
N ALA A 21 39.17 5.14 -24.43
CA ALA A 21 40.00 5.88 -25.37
C ALA A 21 39.68 7.37 -25.26
N MET A 22 40.35 8.04 -24.32
CA MET A 22 40.99 9.34 -24.56
C MET A 22 41.77 9.73 -23.29
N MET A 23 43.08 9.47 -23.33
CA MET A 23 44.06 10.13 -22.47
C MET A 23 45.06 10.86 -23.36
N ALA A 24 45.50 12.02 -22.85
CA ALA A 24 46.58 12.89 -23.31
C ALA A 24 46.18 13.81 -24.50
N THR A 25 46.33 15.13 -24.46
CA THR A 25 47.19 16.03 -23.67
C THR A 25 46.62 17.45 -23.66
N ALA A 26 46.67 18.14 -22.51
CA ALA A 26 47.31 19.46 -22.36
C ALA A 26 47.15 19.93 -20.91
N ALA A 27 48.22 19.77 -20.14
CA ALA A 27 48.46 20.53 -18.93
C ALA A 27 49.13 21.86 -19.33
N GLU A 28 48.70 22.98 -18.73
CA GLU A 28 49.52 23.92 -17.92
C GLU A 28 48.91 25.33 -17.85
N ALA A 29 49.25 25.99 -16.73
CA ALA A 29 48.85 27.31 -16.21
C ALA A 29 47.42 27.37 -15.59
N GLU A 30 47.21 27.76 -14.33
CA GLU A 30 48.08 28.47 -13.39
C GLU A 30 47.59 28.28 -11.94
N GLU A 31 48.55 28.12 -11.06
CA GLU A 31 48.45 27.98 -9.61
C GLU A 31 48.33 29.36 -8.96
N GLN A 32 47.22 29.66 -8.27
CA GLN A 32 47.17 30.57 -7.10
C GLN A 32 45.74 30.72 -6.54
N ARG A 33 45.43 29.93 -5.49
CA ARG A 33 44.86 30.42 -4.23
C ARG A 33 44.75 29.25 -3.25
N ALA A 34 45.74 29.18 -2.36
CA ALA A 34 45.66 28.43 -1.13
C ALA A 34 44.68 29.13 -0.17
N GLY A 35 43.91 28.32 0.55
CA GLY A 35 43.29 28.71 1.82
C GLY A 35 41.81 29.03 1.76
N GLU A 36 40.96 28.01 1.61
CA GLU A 36 39.65 27.99 2.24
C GLU A 36 39.29 26.53 2.54
N VAL A 37 39.17 26.20 3.83
CA VAL A 37 38.59 24.96 4.30
C VAL A 37 37.11 25.04 3.93
N LEU A 38 36.74 24.47 2.79
CA LEU A 38 35.35 24.31 2.40
C LEU A 38 34.75 23.21 3.27
N GLU A 39 34.04 23.63 4.32
CA GLU A 39 33.11 22.78 5.05
C GLU A 39 32.15 22.14 4.04
N VAL A 40 32.25 20.82 3.91
CA VAL A 40 31.25 20.02 3.21
C VAL A 40 29.95 20.17 3.99
N PRO A 41 28.85 20.67 3.38
CA PRO A 41 27.57 20.66 4.05
C PRO A 41 27.16 19.19 4.20
N VAL A 42 27.26 18.69 5.43
CA VAL A 42 26.51 17.51 5.84
C VAL A 42 25.06 17.81 5.49
N ALA A 43 24.45 16.95 4.69
CA ALA A 43 23.05 17.04 4.34
C ALA A 43 22.23 16.97 5.64
N ASP A 44 21.91 18.15 6.16
CA ASP A 44 21.07 18.34 7.33
C ASP A 44 19.62 18.13 6.89
N ASN A 45 19.28 16.84 6.70
CA ASN A 45 17.92 16.34 6.65
C ASN A 45 17.51 15.78 8.03
N ALA A 46 18.11 16.30 9.10
CA ALA A 46 17.34 16.46 10.31
C ALA A 46 16.23 17.47 9.99
N LEU A 47 14.98 17.11 10.28
CA LEU A 47 13.93 18.10 10.48
C LEU A 47 14.45 19.10 11.52
N VAL A 48 15.10 20.16 11.07
CA VAL A 48 15.41 21.32 11.88
C VAL A 48 14.05 21.85 12.29
N ILE A 49 13.72 21.65 13.56
CA ILE A 49 12.68 22.39 14.26
C ILE A 49 13.15 23.84 14.23
N GLN A 50 12.78 24.57 13.18
CA GLN A 50 12.73 26.02 13.28
C GLN A 50 11.41 26.37 13.94
N ASP A 51 11.49 27.21 14.98
CA ASP A 51 10.43 27.85 15.78
C ASP A 51 9.28 28.43 14.93
N THR A 52 8.48 27.55 14.32
CA THR A 52 7.28 27.88 13.59
C THR A 52 6.16 27.06 14.18
N LEU A 53 5.08 27.75 14.55
CA LEU A 53 3.85 27.10 14.95
C LEU A 53 3.40 26.15 13.84
N VAL A 54 3.25 24.87 14.16
CA VAL A 54 2.91 23.80 13.20
C VAL A 54 1.44 23.41 13.32
N THR A 55 0.84 23.04 12.19
CA THR A 55 -0.53 22.50 12.14
C THR A 55 -0.62 21.14 12.84
N ALA A 56 -1.83 20.73 13.22
CA ALA A 56 -2.10 19.38 13.73
C ALA A 56 -1.61 18.27 12.77
N GLU A 57 -1.69 18.49 11.46
CA GLU A 57 -1.19 17.55 10.45
C GLU A 57 0.32 17.36 10.52
N ARG A 58 1.06 18.47 10.67
CA ARG A 58 2.52 18.43 10.79
C ARG A 58 2.95 17.84 12.13
N GLU A 59 2.23 18.12 13.21
CA GLU A 59 2.48 17.51 14.53
C GLU A 59 2.25 16.00 14.51
N ALA A 60 1.20 15.52 13.83
CA ALA A 60 0.92 14.09 13.70
C ALA A 60 2.07 13.29 13.05
N ARG A 61 2.88 13.94 12.18
CA ARG A 61 4.08 13.33 11.58
C ARG A 61 5.21 13.10 12.58
N GLN A 62 5.13 13.69 13.77
CA GLN A 62 6.07 13.48 14.88
C GLN A 62 5.59 12.43 15.88
N ALA A 63 4.40 11.84 15.68
CA ALA A 63 3.90 10.75 16.52
C ALA A 63 4.82 9.53 16.47
N LEU A 64 4.77 8.69 17.50
CA LEU A 64 5.60 7.46 17.55
C LEU A 64 5.17 6.45 16.47
N GLY A 65 3.88 6.43 16.15
CA GLY A 65 3.33 5.71 14.99
C GLY A 65 3.64 6.34 13.62
N SER A 66 4.56 7.30 13.51
CA SER A 66 4.96 7.92 12.24
C SER A 66 6.31 7.40 11.73
N SER A 67 6.45 7.26 10.42
CA SER A 67 7.72 6.99 9.73
C SER A 67 7.83 7.83 8.46
N ILE A 68 9.05 8.19 8.07
CA ILE A 68 9.35 8.87 6.81
C ILE A 68 10.44 8.10 6.07
N ILE A 69 10.16 7.71 4.83
CA ILE A 69 11.14 7.16 3.89
C ILE A 69 11.49 8.27 2.90
N THR A 70 12.76 8.64 2.77
CA THR A 70 13.22 9.71 1.88
C THR A 70 13.57 9.19 0.47
N ALA A 71 13.69 10.10 -0.49
CA ALA A 71 14.22 9.76 -1.82
C ALA A 71 15.64 9.16 -1.76
N GLU A 72 16.45 9.53 -0.77
CA GLU A 72 17.78 8.95 -0.58
C GLU A 72 17.70 7.52 -0.04
N ASP A 73 16.74 7.22 0.86
CA ASP A 73 16.49 5.84 1.32
C ASP A 73 16.06 4.95 0.16
N ILE A 74 15.15 5.43 -0.70
CA ILE A 74 14.72 4.73 -1.93
C ILE A 74 15.91 4.53 -2.87
N LYS A 75 16.78 5.53 -3.02
CA LYS A 75 17.98 5.40 -3.85
C LYS A 75 18.93 4.35 -3.30
N ARG A 76 19.12 4.29 -1.97
CA ARG A 76 19.98 3.33 -1.25
C ARG A 76 19.46 1.91 -1.28
N HIS A 77 18.15 1.76 -1.23
CA HIS A 77 17.47 0.49 -1.25
C HIS A 77 16.39 0.46 -2.34
N PRO A 78 16.78 0.44 -3.63
CA PRO A 78 15.84 0.59 -4.73
C PRO A 78 14.91 -0.62 -4.82
N PRO A 79 13.57 -0.41 -4.79
CA PRO A 79 12.61 -1.50 -4.96
C PRO A 79 12.68 -2.05 -6.39
N ALA A 80 12.24 -3.30 -6.56
CA ALA A 80 12.19 -3.94 -7.87
C ALA A 80 11.21 -3.23 -8.81
N ASN A 81 10.04 -2.87 -8.27
CA ASN A 81 9.03 -2.07 -8.94
C ASN A 81 8.10 -1.37 -7.94
N ASP A 82 7.36 -2.17 -7.15
CA ASP A 82 6.36 -1.69 -6.21
C ASP A 82 7.01 -1.06 -4.96
N LEU A 83 6.51 0.10 -4.52
CA LEU A 83 7.04 0.78 -3.33
C LEU A 83 6.81 -0.02 -2.04
N SER A 84 5.92 -1.00 -2.05
CA SER A 84 5.70 -1.88 -0.91
C SER A 84 6.96 -2.61 -0.44
N ASP A 85 7.92 -2.88 -1.33
CA ASP A 85 9.21 -3.52 -1.01
C ASP A 85 10.06 -2.74 0.01
N ILE A 86 9.99 -1.40 -0.04
CA ILE A 86 10.69 -0.53 0.92
C ILE A 86 9.77 -0.12 2.07
N ILE A 87 8.49 0.15 1.81
CA ILE A 87 7.50 0.54 2.84
C ILE A 87 7.37 -0.52 3.94
N ARG A 88 7.43 -1.81 3.58
CA ARG A 88 7.31 -2.93 4.53
C ARG A 88 8.44 -3.04 5.57
N ARG A 89 9.53 -2.27 5.42
CA ARG A 89 10.69 -2.30 6.34
C ARG A 89 10.53 -1.33 7.50
N GLU A 90 9.47 -0.53 7.49
CA GLU A 90 9.13 0.38 8.57
C GLU A 90 8.46 -0.37 9.74
N PRO A 91 8.59 0.13 10.99
CA PRO A 91 7.95 -0.48 12.15
C PRO A 91 6.43 -0.49 12.00
N GLY A 92 5.79 -1.56 12.48
CA GLY A 92 4.36 -1.74 12.42
C GLY A 92 3.84 -2.01 11.01
N VAL A 93 4.70 -2.30 10.03
CA VAL A 93 4.31 -2.53 8.63
C VAL A 93 4.59 -3.96 8.20
N ASN A 94 3.59 -4.59 7.58
CA ASN A 94 3.66 -5.94 7.04
C ASN A 94 3.33 -5.95 5.55
N LEU A 95 3.75 -7.03 4.86
CA LEU A 95 3.37 -7.32 3.49
C LEU A 95 2.61 -8.65 3.47
N THR A 96 1.28 -8.59 3.30
CA THR A 96 0.37 -9.74 3.45
C THR A 96 -0.74 -9.76 2.39
N GLY A 97 -1.37 -10.91 2.19
CA GLY A 97 -2.50 -11.06 1.28
C GLY A 97 -3.74 -10.30 1.76
N ASN A 98 -4.70 -10.05 0.86
CA ASN A 98 -5.92 -9.28 1.19
C ASN A 98 -6.85 -10.00 2.18
N SER A 99 -6.71 -11.32 2.33
CA SER A 99 -7.57 -12.17 3.14
C SER A 99 -6.76 -13.28 3.81
N ALA A 100 -7.11 -13.59 5.06
CA ALA A 100 -6.57 -14.74 5.80
C ALA A 100 -6.93 -16.11 5.17
N SER A 101 -7.80 -16.16 4.16
CA SER A 101 -8.06 -17.38 3.40
C SER A 101 -6.87 -17.86 2.56
N GLY A 102 -5.87 -16.99 2.31
CA GLY A 102 -4.72 -17.29 1.45
C GLY A 102 -5.03 -17.27 -0.06
N ALA A 103 -6.29 -17.05 -0.45
CA ALA A 103 -6.66 -16.85 -1.85
C ALA A 103 -5.95 -15.60 -2.41
N ARG A 104 -5.41 -15.71 -3.63
CA ARG A 104 -4.62 -14.64 -4.28
C ARG A 104 -3.39 -14.22 -3.44
N GLY A 105 -2.85 -15.10 -2.62
CA GLY A 105 -1.87 -14.76 -1.57
C GLY A 105 -0.51 -14.26 -2.05
N ASN A 106 -0.17 -14.43 -3.33
CA ASN A 106 1.00 -13.75 -3.93
C ASN A 106 0.77 -12.26 -4.21
N ASN A 107 -0.48 -11.80 -4.28
CA ASN A 107 -0.84 -10.39 -4.38
C ASN A 107 -0.82 -9.71 -3.01
N ARG A 108 0.36 -9.70 -2.38
CA ARG A 108 0.57 -9.11 -1.05
C ARG A 108 0.60 -7.58 -1.13
N GLN A 109 0.09 -6.93 -0.09
CA GLN A 109 -0.06 -5.48 0.02
C GLN A 109 0.33 -5.00 1.43
N ILE A 110 0.45 -3.67 1.58
CA ILE A 110 0.82 -3.04 2.85
C ILE A 110 -0.29 -3.19 3.89
N ASP A 111 0.05 -3.78 5.02
CA ASP A 111 -0.78 -3.93 6.21
C ASP A 111 -0.12 -3.22 7.41
N LEU A 112 -0.84 -2.27 7.99
CA LEU A 112 -0.39 -1.50 9.15
C LEU A 112 -0.95 -2.10 10.44
N ARG A 113 -0.04 -2.54 11.32
CA ARG A 113 -0.33 -3.15 12.62
C ARG A 113 -1.32 -4.31 12.53
N GLY A 114 -1.26 -5.14 11.49
CA GLY A 114 -2.09 -6.36 11.38
C GLY A 114 -3.59 -6.12 11.19
N MET A 115 -3.98 -4.89 10.81
CA MET A 115 -5.38 -4.53 10.57
C MET A 115 -5.88 -5.01 9.19
N GLY A 116 -4.99 -5.50 8.34
CA GLY A 116 -5.28 -5.98 6.99
C GLY A 116 -5.16 -4.89 5.90
N PRO A 117 -4.78 -5.22 4.65
CA PRO A 117 -4.52 -4.22 3.62
C PRO A 117 -5.70 -3.31 3.24
N GLU A 118 -6.94 -3.78 3.39
CA GLU A 118 -8.14 -2.96 3.15
C GLU A 118 -8.26 -1.76 4.11
N ASN A 119 -7.57 -1.81 5.24
CA ASN A 119 -7.54 -0.78 6.28
C ASN A 119 -6.31 0.14 6.17
N THR A 120 -5.52 0.00 5.10
CA THR A 120 -4.44 0.93 4.73
C THR A 120 -4.93 1.89 3.66
N LEU A 121 -5.01 3.19 4.01
CA LEU A 121 -5.33 4.25 3.07
C LEU A 121 -4.06 4.73 2.36
N ILE A 122 -4.02 4.59 1.04
CA ILE A 122 -2.91 5.13 0.24
C ILE A 122 -3.29 6.51 -0.29
N LEU A 123 -2.39 7.47 -0.10
CA LEU A 123 -2.48 8.81 -0.66
C LEU A 123 -1.33 9.06 -1.63
N ILE A 124 -1.57 9.87 -2.66
CA ILE A 124 -0.54 10.42 -3.55
C ILE A 124 -0.66 11.94 -3.48
N ASP A 125 0.39 12.62 -3.01
CA ASP A 125 0.38 14.06 -2.72
C ASP A 125 -0.79 14.49 -1.81
N GLY A 126 -1.14 13.65 -0.82
CA GLY A 126 -2.26 13.86 0.11
C GLY A 126 -3.66 13.55 -0.47
N LYS A 127 -3.76 13.05 -1.70
CA LYS A 127 -5.04 12.70 -2.36
C LYS A 127 -5.26 11.18 -2.34
N PRO A 128 -6.42 10.66 -1.92
CA PRO A 128 -6.68 9.23 -1.89
C PRO A 128 -6.52 8.52 -3.24
N SER A 129 -5.87 7.35 -3.22
CA SER A 129 -5.86 6.39 -4.31
C SER A 129 -6.79 5.24 -3.98
N SER A 130 -7.75 4.95 -4.86
CA SER A 130 -8.82 3.98 -4.58
C SER A 130 -9.08 2.99 -5.72
N ALA A 131 -8.13 2.84 -6.63
CA ALA A 131 -8.28 2.07 -7.87
C ALA A 131 -8.67 0.60 -7.64
N ARG A 132 -8.22 -0.04 -6.55
CA ARG A 132 -8.55 -1.40 -6.13
C ARG A 132 -10.05 -1.61 -5.93
N ASN A 133 -10.81 -0.55 -5.66
CA ASN A 133 -12.26 -0.63 -5.52
C ASN A 133 -12.97 -0.92 -6.87
N ALA A 134 -12.28 -0.75 -8.01
CA ALA A 134 -12.76 -1.20 -9.31
C ALA A 134 -12.66 -2.73 -9.50
N VAL A 135 -11.96 -3.44 -8.60
CA VAL A 135 -11.84 -4.91 -8.58
C VAL A 135 -12.94 -5.50 -7.71
N ARG A 136 -13.48 -6.67 -8.04
CA ARG A 136 -14.50 -7.36 -7.23
C ARG A 136 -14.00 -7.70 -5.83
N TYR A 137 -14.85 -7.51 -4.81
CA TYR A 137 -14.58 -7.96 -3.42
C TYR A 137 -15.23 -9.34 -3.17
N GLY A 138 -14.43 -10.38 -3.02
CA GLY A 138 -14.88 -11.76 -2.86
C GLY A 138 -15.50 -12.09 -1.49
N TRP A 139 -16.09 -13.28 -1.38
CA TRP A 139 -16.83 -13.73 -0.18
C TRP A 139 -15.99 -13.66 1.10
N ASN A 140 -14.70 -14.02 1.00
CA ASN A 140 -13.76 -14.04 2.12
C ASN A 140 -12.98 -12.72 2.27
N GLY A 141 -13.39 -11.67 1.55
CA GLY A 141 -12.66 -10.41 1.44
C GLY A 141 -11.41 -10.46 0.56
N ASP A 142 -11.28 -11.50 -0.27
CA ASP A 142 -10.25 -11.60 -1.30
C ASP A 142 -10.49 -10.59 -2.45
N ARG A 143 -9.40 -10.11 -3.04
CA ARG A 143 -9.41 -9.31 -4.27
C ARG A 143 -8.28 -9.77 -5.18
N ASP A 144 -8.58 -9.86 -6.47
CA ASP A 144 -7.59 -10.04 -7.51
C ASP A 144 -7.01 -8.67 -7.95
N THR A 145 -6.22 -8.09 -7.04
CA THR A 145 -5.57 -6.78 -7.17
C THR A 145 -4.17 -6.81 -6.56
N ARG A 146 -3.23 -6.07 -7.15
CA ARG A 146 -1.87 -5.86 -6.63
C ARG A 146 -1.78 -4.67 -5.66
N GLY A 147 -2.91 -4.04 -5.34
CA GLY A 147 -2.99 -2.91 -4.40
C GLY A 147 -2.78 -1.55 -5.05
N GLU A 148 -2.22 -0.61 -4.28
CA GLU A 148 -2.21 0.84 -4.58
C GLU A 148 -0.81 1.47 -4.55
N THR A 149 0.23 0.72 -4.18
CA THR A 149 1.60 1.26 -3.97
C THR A 149 2.47 1.24 -5.23
N ASN A 150 1.89 0.90 -6.39
CA ASN A 150 2.59 0.81 -7.68
C ASN A 150 2.08 1.80 -8.74
N TRP A 151 1.48 2.92 -8.30
CA TRP A 151 0.99 3.98 -9.19
C TRP A 151 2.00 5.11 -9.43
N VAL A 152 3.05 5.18 -8.61
CA VAL A 152 4.10 6.20 -8.70
C VAL A 152 5.45 5.50 -8.86
N PRO A 153 6.20 5.76 -9.94
CA PRO A 153 7.55 5.21 -10.09
C PRO A 153 8.46 5.65 -8.95
N ALA A 154 9.31 4.75 -8.45
CA ALA A 154 10.15 5.02 -7.28
C ALA A 154 11.00 6.29 -7.38
N GLU A 155 11.56 6.61 -8.55
CA GLU A 155 12.39 7.80 -8.74
C GLU A 155 11.60 9.11 -8.88
N ALA A 156 10.27 9.04 -9.01
CA ALA A 156 9.40 10.20 -8.95
C ALA A 156 9.02 10.59 -7.51
N VAL A 157 9.31 9.72 -6.54
CA VAL A 157 9.01 9.93 -5.12
C VAL A 157 10.06 10.86 -4.49
N GLU A 158 9.58 11.85 -3.75
CA GLU A 158 10.38 12.72 -2.87
C GLU A 158 10.51 12.09 -1.48
N ARG A 159 9.38 11.60 -0.95
CA ARG A 159 9.32 10.86 0.31
C ARG A 159 8.02 10.07 0.42
N ILE A 160 7.97 9.13 1.34
CA ILE A 160 6.76 8.41 1.74
C ILE A 160 6.56 8.66 3.23
N GLU A 161 5.38 9.14 3.60
CA GLU A 161 4.97 9.35 4.99
C GLU A 161 4.06 8.19 5.40
N ILE A 162 4.37 7.49 6.48
CA ILE A 162 3.55 6.39 7.01
C ILE A 162 3.04 6.80 8.39
N LEU A 163 1.73 6.82 8.56
CA LEU A 163 1.06 7.15 9.82
C LEU A 163 0.26 5.94 10.28
N ARG A 164 0.52 5.47 11.49
CA ARG A 164 -0.11 4.28 12.08
C ARG A 164 -1.00 4.68 13.25
N GLY A 165 -2.06 3.91 13.48
CA GLY A 165 -2.89 4.04 14.67
C GLY A 165 -3.60 5.40 14.81
N PRO A 166 -3.50 6.09 15.95
CA PRO A 166 -4.32 7.27 16.24
C PRO A 166 -4.02 8.48 15.37
N ALA A 167 -2.76 8.68 14.95
CA ALA A 167 -2.35 9.80 14.11
C ALA A 167 -3.00 9.74 12.71
N ALA A 168 -3.35 8.56 12.24
CA ALA A 168 -3.96 8.35 10.92
C ALA A 168 -5.48 8.58 10.89
N ALA A 169 -6.17 8.51 12.03
CA ALA A 169 -7.64 8.59 12.09
C ALA A 169 -8.20 9.91 11.51
N ARG A 170 -7.41 10.99 11.53
CA ARG A 170 -7.76 12.29 10.94
C ARG A 170 -8.15 12.22 9.46
N TYR A 171 -7.59 11.26 8.71
CA TYR A 171 -7.80 11.12 7.27
C TYR A 171 -9.16 10.50 6.93
N GLY A 172 -9.94 10.08 7.93
CA GLY A 172 -11.31 9.62 7.77
C GLY A 172 -11.42 8.19 7.24
N SER A 173 -12.41 7.96 6.39
CA SER A 173 -12.78 6.63 5.91
C SER A 173 -11.59 5.89 5.26
N GLY A 174 -11.27 4.71 5.78
CA GLY A 174 -10.23 3.82 5.24
C GLY A 174 -8.88 3.89 5.97
N ALA A 175 -8.68 4.82 6.90
CA ALA A 175 -7.45 4.97 7.67
C ALA A 175 -7.44 4.19 9.00
N MET A 176 -8.10 3.02 9.05
CA MET A 176 -8.27 2.25 10.29
C MET A 176 -6.98 1.60 10.80
N GLY A 177 -6.15 1.05 9.89
CA GLY A 177 -4.80 0.61 10.20
C GLY A 177 -3.81 1.77 10.13
N GLY A 178 -3.95 2.57 9.07
CA GLY A 178 -3.25 3.83 8.96
C GLY A 178 -3.25 4.42 7.55
N VAL A 179 -2.31 5.32 7.31
CA VAL A 179 -2.11 6.03 6.04
C VAL A 179 -0.68 5.81 5.54
N VAL A 180 -0.54 5.63 4.23
CA VAL A 180 0.72 5.75 3.51
C VAL A 180 0.55 6.84 2.45
N ASN A 181 1.29 7.94 2.58
CA ASN A 181 1.22 9.09 1.70
C ASN A 181 2.49 9.20 0.87
N ILE A 182 2.39 8.89 -0.42
CA ILE A 182 3.48 8.98 -1.39
C ILE A 182 3.55 10.41 -1.89
N ILE A 183 4.60 11.13 -1.51
CA ILE A 183 4.84 12.51 -1.95
C ILE A 183 5.77 12.50 -3.15
N THR A 184 5.34 13.12 -4.24
CA THR A 184 6.13 13.22 -5.46
C THR A 184 7.06 14.44 -5.46
N LYS A 185 8.17 14.36 -6.20
CA LYS A 185 9.10 15.48 -6.40
C LYS A 185 8.37 16.72 -6.93
N ARG A 186 8.75 17.90 -6.45
CA ARG A 186 8.11 19.19 -6.78
C ARG A 186 8.83 19.92 -7.92
N PRO A 187 8.19 20.90 -8.58
CA PRO A 187 8.87 21.83 -9.49
C PRO A 187 10.08 22.48 -8.82
N THR A 188 11.13 22.70 -9.59
CA THR A 188 12.34 23.41 -9.18
C THR A 188 12.38 24.80 -9.85
N ASP A 189 13.16 25.74 -9.30
CA ASP A 189 13.30 27.07 -9.91
C ASP A 189 14.06 26.96 -11.25
N GLU A 190 15.19 26.26 -11.24
CA GLU A 190 15.96 25.94 -12.44
C GLU A 190 15.47 24.66 -13.09
N LEU A 191 15.68 24.53 -14.40
CA LEU A 191 15.41 23.29 -15.12
C LEU A 191 16.35 22.18 -14.61
N LYS A 192 15.78 21.17 -13.98
CA LYS A 192 16.47 19.97 -13.50
C LYS A 192 15.78 18.73 -14.02
N GLY A 193 16.55 17.74 -14.42
CA GLY A 193 16.07 16.49 -14.95
C GLY A 193 16.80 15.29 -14.38
N SER A 194 16.14 14.14 -14.45
CA SER A 194 16.78 12.86 -14.21
C SER A 194 16.22 11.77 -15.13
N VAL A 195 17.08 10.83 -15.50
CA VAL A 195 16.73 9.56 -16.14
C VAL A 195 17.30 8.46 -15.27
N SER A 196 16.46 7.49 -14.94
CA SER A 196 16.80 6.41 -14.03
C SER A 196 16.50 5.06 -14.65
N LEU A 197 17.50 4.19 -14.67
CA LEU A 197 17.42 2.83 -15.19
C LEU A 197 17.65 1.86 -14.03
N TYR A 198 16.89 0.77 -14.00
CA TYR A 198 17.08 -0.30 -13.02
C TYR A 198 16.79 -1.65 -13.64
N THR A 199 17.53 -2.66 -13.20
CA THR A 199 17.27 -4.06 -13.49
C THR A 199 17.56 -4.93 -12.27
N GLN A 200 16.76 -5.97 -12.09
CA GLN A 200 16.98 -7.04 -11.14
C GLN A 200 16.86 -8.38 -11.86
N LEU A 201 17.86 -9.24 -11.67
CA LEU A 201 17.97 -10.57 -12.25
C LEU A 201 18.02 -11.59 -11.10
N PRO A 202 16.95 -12.38 -10.91
CA PRO A 202 16.97 -13.52 -10.00
C PRO A 202 18.02 -14.57 -10.38
N GLU A 203 18.55 -15.29 -9.39
CA GLU A 203 19.44 -16.45 -9.60
C GLU A 203 18.65 -17.67 -10.11
N ASP A 204 17.45 -17.88 -9.58
CA ASP A 204 16.51 -18.87 -10.09
C ASP A 204 15.82 -18.36 -11.37
N SER A 205 15.95 -19.10 -12.47
CA SER A 205 15.33 -18.74 -13.74
C SER A 205 13.80 -18.81 -13.73
N ALA A 206 13.20 -19.52 -12.77
CA ALA A 206 11.76 -19.59 -12.60
C ALA A 206 11.16 -18.31 -11.97
N GLU A 207 12.00 -17.43 -11.42
CA GLU A 207 11.56 -16.17 -10.84
C GLU A 207 11.57 -15.02 -11.85
N GLY A 208 10.56 -14.16 -11.76
CA GLY A 208 10.39 -13.01 -12.65
C GLY A 208 11.45 -11.92 -12.46
N ALA A 209 12.19 -11.61 -13.52
CA ALA A 209 13.12 -10.47 -13.56
C ALA A 209 12.39 -9.11 -13.65
N SER A 210 12.99 -8.06 -13.07
CA SER A 210 12.44 -6.70 -13.13
C SER A 210 13.34 -5.76 -13.93
N ARG A 211 12.71 -4.85 -14.66
CA ARG A 211 13.40 -3.79 -15.42
C ARG A 211 12.52 -2.54 -15.50
N ARG A 212 13.11 -1.37 -15.30
CA ARG A 212 12.39 -0.09 -15.34
C ARG A 212 13.27 1.04 -15.86
N ALA A 213 12.62 1.96 -16.56
CA ALA A 213 13.23 3.16 -17.12
C ALA A 213 12.27 4.34 -16.87
N ASN A 214 12.72 5.28 -16.05
CA ASN A 214 11.92 6.38 -15.54
C ASN A 214 12.62 7.71 -15.86
N PHE A 215 11.86 8.79 -15.95
CA PHE A 215 12.39 10.13 -16.04
C PHE A 215 11.60 11.10 -15.16
N ASN A 216 12.27 12.15 -14.71
CA ASN A 216 11.67 13.30 -14.04
C ASN A 216 12.26 14.57 -14.65
N LEU A 217 11.44 15.59 -14.84
CA LEU A 217 11.82 16.90 -15.33
C LEU A 217 11.03 17.94 -14.54
N GLY A 218 11.70 18.92 -13.96
CA GLY A 218 11.07 20.04 -13.26
C GLY A 218 11.82 21.34 -13.56
N GLY A 219 11.12 22.47 -13.45
CA GLY A 219 11.74 23.78 -13.68
C GLY A 219 10.74 24.93 -13.73
N GLY A 220 11.23 26.16 -13.70
CA GLY A 220 10.47 27.36 -14.04
C GLY A 220 10.22 27.46 -15.55
N LEU A 221 8.97 27.63 -15.96
CA LEU A 221 8.60 28.13 -17.30
C LEU A 221 8.69 29.66 -17.36
N THR A 222 8.34 30.32 -16.27
CA THR A 222 8.52 31.75 -16.00
C THR A 222 8.81 31.93 -14.50
N ASP A 223 9.10 33.16 -14.06
CA ASP A 223 9.35 33.48 -12.64
C ASP A 223 8.21 33.06 -11.69
N ASN A 224 6.99 32.96 -12.23
CA ASN A 224 5.78 32.68 -11.45
C ASN A 224 5.12 31.34 -11.82
N LEU A 225 5.62 30.63 -12.83
CA LEU A 225 5.03 29.37 -13.30
C LEU A 225 6.08 28.28 -13.36
N GLY A 226 5.98 27.30 -12.47
CA GLY A 226 6.80 26.09 -12.47
C GLY A 226 6.06 24.89 -13.05
N PHE A 227 6.80 23.91 -13.55
CA PHE A 227 6.25 22.64 -13.99
C PHE A 227 7.03 21.45 -13.41
N ARG A 228 6.35 20.31 -13.40
CA ARG A 228 6.93 19.00 -13.08
C ARG A 228 6.31 17.95 -13.98
N LEU A 229 7.14 17.17 -14.66
CA LEU A 229 6.75 16.08 -15.55
C LEU A 229 7.57 14.85 -15.16
N TYR A 230 6.91 13.77 -14.77
CA TYR A 230 7.57 12.48 -14.64
C TYR A 230 6.84 11.43 -15.46
N GLY A 231 7.57 10.43 -15.92
CA GLY A 231 7.00 9.28 -16.58
C GLY A 231 7.94 8.09 -16.53
N GLY A 232 7.42 6.92 -16.86
CA GLY A 232 8.19 5.71 -16.77
C GLY A 232 7.53 4.51 -17.42
N VAL A 233 8.37 3.52 -17.70
CA VAL A 233 7.95 2.18 -18.08
C VAL A 233 8.65 1.18 -17.18
N ALA A 234 7.88 0.27 -16.61
CA ALA A 234 8.41 -0.84 -15.82
C ALA A 234 7.83 -2.16 -16.30
N LYS A 235 8.63 -3.22 -16.19
CA LYS A 235 8.19 -4.59 -16.42
C LYS A 235 8.83 -5.49 -15.36
N THR A 236 7.99 -6.16 -14.60
CA THR A 236 8.34 -7.32 -13.78
C THR A 236 7.77 -8.54 -14.50
N ASP A 237 8.62 -9.48 -14.88
CA ASP A 237 8.20 -10.74 -15.49
C ASP A 237 7.38 -11.57 -14.47
N ALA A 238 6.50 -12.44 -14.95
CA ALA A 238 5.82 -13.39 -14.09
C ALA A 238 6.81 -14.47 -13.63
N ASP A 239 6.56 -15.06 -12.47
CA ASP A 239 7.21 -16.34 -12.13
C ASP A 239 6.67 -17.44 -13.08
N ASP A 240 7.47 -18.48 -13.33
CA ASP A 240 7.10 -19.62 -14.18
C ASP A 240 5.89 -20.39 -13.60
N LEU A 241 5.07 -20.96 -14.48
CA LEU A 241 3.86 -21.72 -14.10
C LEU A 241 4.15 -22.84 -13.09
N ASP A 242 5.30 -23.48 -13.21
CA ASP A 242 5.70 -24.65 -12.44
C ASP A 242 6.66 -24.33 -11.28
N ILE A 243 6.88 -23.05 -10.95
CA ILE A 243 7.78 -22.63 -9.85
C ILE A 243 7.45 -23.35 -8.52
N ASN A 244 6.17 -23.63 -8.25
CA ASN A 244 5.72 -24.29 -7.03
C ASN A 244 5.45 -25.80 -7.19
N ALA A 245 5.67 -26.38 -8.38
CA ALA A 245 5.18 -27.72 -8.71
C ALA A 245 5.77 -28.85 -7.82
N SER A 246 6.98 -28.66 -7.30
CA SER A 246 7.63 -29.63 -6.40
C SER A 246 7.22 -29.50 -4.93
N HIS A 247 6.56 -28.41 -4.55
CA HIS A 247 6.26 -28.06 -3.15
C HIS A 247 4.76 -28.02 -2.85
N ALA A 248 3.96 -27.64 -3.84
CA ALA A 248 2.52 -27.55 -3.69
C ALA A 248 1.84 -28.92 -3.83
N ASN A 249 0.68 -29.05 -3.17
CA ASN A 249 -0.21 -30.21 -3.35
C ASN A 249 -0.89 -30.24 -4.73
N SER A 250 -0.62 -29.24 -5.58
CA SER A 250 -1.17 -29.05 -6.92
C SER A 250 -0.13 -28.32 -7.78
N ALA A 251 0.14 -28.83 -8.99
CA ALA A 251 1.00 -28.14 -9.97
C ALA A 251 0.39 -26.84 -10.52
N LEU A 252 -0.77 -26.42 -10.01
CA LEU A 252 -1.57 -25.27 -10.45
C LEU A 252 -1.52 -24.11 -9.44
N VAL A 253 -0.64 -24.20 -8.44
CA VAL A 253 -0.40 -23.11 -7.49
C VAL A 253 0.57 -22.12 -8.13
N ALA A 254 0.02 -20.99 -8.57
CA ALA A 254 0.79 -19.96 -9.26
C ALA A 254 1.88 -19.31 -8.38
N GLY A 255 2.96 -18.90 -9.02
CA GLY A 255 3.92 -17.93 -8.46
C GLY A 255 3.37 -16.51 -8.47
N ARG A 256 4.25 -15.52 -8.43
CA ARG A 256 3.87 -14.10 -8.50
C ARG A 256 3.47 -13.73 -9.92
N GLU A 257 2.38 -12.96 -10.00
CA GLU A 257 1.95 -12.36 -11.24
C GLU A 257 2.92 -11.25 -11.69
N GLY A 258 3.29 -11.24 -12.96
CA GLY A 258 4.09 -10.15 -13.51
C GLY A 258 3.25 -8.90 -13.79
N VAL A 259 3.91 -7.77 -14.05
CA VAL A 259 3.23 -6.49 -14.33
C VAL A 259 4.02 -5.64 -15.33
N ARG A 260 3.29 -4.93 -16.19
CA ARG A 260 3.80 -3.86 -17.06
C ARG A 260 3.17 -2.54 -16.67
N ASN A 261 3.99 -1.61 -16.18
CA ASN A 261 3.59 -0.25 -15.83
C ASN A 261 3.93 0.73 -16.96
N LYS A 262 3.03 1.67 -17.21
CA LYS A 262 3.28 2.85 -18.04
C LYS A 262 2.64 4.04 -17.33
N ASP A 263 3.47 5.00 -16.94
CA ASP A 263 3.06 6.12 -16.10
C ASP A 263 3.51 7.44 -16.73
N ILE A 264 2.66 8.45 -16.65
CA ILE A 264 2.98 9.84 -17.00
C ILE A 264 2.15 10.77 -16.10
N ASN A 265 2.79 11.78 -15.54
CA ASN A 265 2.14 12.79 -14.72
C ASN A 265 2.77 14.16 -14.98
N GLY A 266 1.91 15.15 -15.23
CA GLY A 266 2.28 16.55 -15.30
C GLY A 266 1.65 17.34 -14.16
N LEU A 267 2.38 18.31 -13.64
CA LEU A 267 1.90 19.34 -12.74
C LEU A 267 2.38 20.71 -13.22
N LEU A 268 1.48 21.68 -13.22
CA LEU A 268 1.77 23.10 -13.36
C LEU A 268 1.50 23.78 -12.02
N SER A 269 2.44 24.57 -11.53
CA SER A 269 2.35 25.33 -10.29
C SER A 269 2.49 26.81 -10.61
N TRP A 270 1.39 27.56 -10.51
CA TRP A 270 1.32 28.98 -10.83
C TRP A 270 1.19 29.82 -9.56
N LYS A 271 2.23 30.57 -9.23
CA LYS A 271 2.19 31.64 -8.23
C LYS A 271 1.47 32.86 -8.83
N LEU A 272 0.20 33.04 -8.50
CA LEU A 272 -0.61 34.16 -9.00
C LEU A 272 -0.12 35.49 -8.42
N ASN A 273 0.23 35.47 -7.13
CA ASN A 273 0.88 36.54 -6.38
C ASN A 273 1.54 35.91 -5.13
N ASP A 274 2.01 36.72 -4.18
CA ASP A 274 2.66 36.23 -2.97
C ASP A 274 1.73 35.43 -2.03
N GLU A 275 0.42 35.67 -2.08
CA GLU A 275 -0.56 35.01 -1.20
C GLU A 275 -1.26 33.81 -1.85
N HIS A 276 -1.22 33.70 -3.19
CA HIS A 276 -2.02 32.72 -3.93
C HIS A 276 -1.19 31.91 -4.91
N ARG A 277 -1.25 30.59 -4.76
CA ARG A 277 -0.70 29.61 -5.70
C ARG A 277 -1.79 28.65 -6.17
N LEU A 278 -1.80 28.37 -7.47
CA LEU A 278 -2.69 27.40 -8.10
C LEU A 278 -1.87 26.26 -8.70
N GLU A 279 -2.17 25.03 -8.34
CA GLU A 279 -1.57 23.82 -8.90
C GLU A 279 -2.60 23.05 -9.71
N ALA A 280 -2.26 22.69 -10.95
CA ALA A 280 -3.06 21.80 -11.79
C ALA A 280 -2.23 20.56 -12.14
N SER A 281 -2.74 19.37 -11.82
CA SER A 281 -2.07 18.11 -12.15
C SER A 281 -2.95 17.17 -12.96
N ALA A 282 -2.33 16.45 -13.89
CA ALA A 282 -2.96 15.39 -14.66
C ALA A 282 -2.05 14.17 -14.73
N GLY A 283 -2.60 12.99 -14.47
CA GLY A 283 -1.88 11.72 -14.47
C GLY A 283 -2.58 10.65 -15.30
N TYR A 284 -1.79 9.79 -15.93
CA TYR A 284 -2.26 8.56 -16.54
C TYR A 284 -1.31 7.41 -16.22
N SER A 285 -1.87 6.33 -15.70
CA SER A 285 -1.17 5.09 -15.39
C SER A 285 -1.89 3.91 -16.05
N ARG A 286 -1.11 2.97 -16.59
CA ARG A 286 -1.59 1.68 -17.07
C ARG A 286 -0.77 0.57 -16.43
N GLN A 287 -1.45 -0.37 -15.79
CA GLN A 287 -0.86 -1.62 -15.32
C GLN A 287 -1.54 -2.79 -16.04
N GLY A 288 -0.79 -3.52 -16.88
CA GLY A 288 -1.23 -4.79 -17.46
C GLY A 288 -0.47 -5.94 -16.83
N ASN A 289 -1.15 -7.02 -16.44
CA ASN A 289 -0.46 -8.15 -15.82
C ASN A 289 0.32 -9.00 -16.84
N LEU A 290 1.14 -9.91 -16.31
CA LEU A 290 1.61 -11.09 -17.00
C LEU A 290 1.11 -12.27 -16.19
N TYR A 291 0.09 -12.93 -16.71
CA TYR A 291 -0.61 -13.96 -15.95
C TYR A 291 0.32 -15.13 -15.61
N ALA A 292 0.33 -15.54 -14.33
CA ALA A 292 1.16 -16.62 -13.80
C ALA A 292 0.37 -17.91 -13.51
N GLY A 293 -0.88 -18.02 -14.00
CA GLY A 293 -1.76 -19.15 -13.72
C GLY A 293 -2.61 -19.01 -12.44
N ASP A 294 -2.63 -17.83 -11.81
CA ASP A 294 -3.30 -17.64 -10.52
C ASP A 294 -4.82 -17.81 -10.62
N THR A 295 -5.39 -18.62 -9.72
CA THR A 295 -6.84 -18.79 -9.54
C THR A 295 -7.17 -18.72 -8.05
N MET A 296 -8.38 -18.27 -7.70
CA MET A 296 -8.80 -18.08 -6.31
C MET A 296 -8.56 -19.32 -5.44
N ASN A 297 -8.85 -20.51 -6.00
CA ASN A 297 -8.78 -21.80 -5.30
C ASN A 297 -7.49 -22.60 -5.59
N SER A 298 -6.53 -22.03 -6.32
CA SER A 298 -5.26 -22.68 -6.69
C SER A 298 -5.40 -24.07 -7.34
N ASN A 299 -6.47 -24.25 -8.11
CA ASN A 299 -6.88 -25.53 -8.70
C ASN A 299 -6.99 -25.49 -10.24
N GLY A 300 -6.57 -24.40 -10.88
CA GLY A 300 -6.70 -24.20 -12.33
C GLY A 300 -8.14 -24.11 -12.86
N GLY A 301 -9.14 -23.95 -11.99
CA GLY A 301 -10.54 -23.79 -12.38
C GLY A 301 -11.13 -25.04 -13.06
N SER A 302 -11.99 -24.82 -14.06
CA SER A 302 -12.63 -25.90 -14.82
C SER A 302 -11.86 -26.33 -16.08
N ASP A 303 -10.86 -25.56 -16.52
CA ASP A 303 -10.09 -25.82 -17.75
C ASP A 303 -8.62 -25.42 -17.55
N VAL A 304 -7.82 -26.39 -17.13
CA VAL A 304 -6.37 -26.22 -16.89
C VAL A 304 -5.61 -25.89 -18.18
N VAL A 305 -6.08 -26.37 -19.34
CA VAL A 305 -5.43 -26.09 -20.62
C VAL A 305 -5.61 -24.62 -20.98
N LEU A 306 -6.82 -24.08 -20.78
CA LEU A 306 -7.10 -22.66 -20.93
C LEU A 306 -6.22 -21.83 -19.99
N ILE A 307 -6.22 -22.13 -18.68
CA ILE A 307 -5.42 -21.39 -17.69
C ILE A 307 -3.93 -21.38 -18.07
N SER A 308 -3.38 -22.54 -18.42
CA SER A 308 -1.97 -22.65 -18.82
C SER A 308 -1.67 -21.90 -20.12
N SER A 309 -2.62 -21.87 -21.06
CA SER A 309 -2.45 -21.14 -22.34
C SER A 309 -2.40 -19.61 -22.17
N LEU A 310 -2.88 -19.09 -21.04
CA LEU A 310 -2.89 -17.66 -20.74
C LEU A 310 -1.59 -17.18 -20.08
N TYR A 311 -0.67 -18.07 -19.74
CA TYR A 311 0.60 -17.71 -19.11
C TYR A 311 1.37 -16.64 -19.90
N GLY A 312 1.85 -15.61 -19.20
CA GLY A 312 2.58 -14.48 -19.79
C GLY A 312 1.72 -13.51 -20.61
N HIS A 313 0.44 -13.79 -20.82
CA HIS A 313 -0.51 -12.89 -21.48
C HIS A 313 -1.13 -11.89 -20.49
N GLU A 314 -1.61 -10.76 -21.02
CA GLU A 314 -2.42 -9.81 -20.25
C GLU A 314 -3.84 -10.35 -20.13
N THR A 315 -4.24 -10.72 -18.92
CA THR A 315 -5.61 -11.16 -18.56
C THR A 315 -6.35 -10.13 -17.71
N ASN A 316 -5.64 -9.18 -17.09
CA ASN A 316 -6.18 -7.99 -16.44
C ASN A 316 -5.36 -6.74 -16.78
N ILE A 317 -6.06 -5.61 -16.98
CA ILE A 317 -5.49 -4.29 -17.27
C ILE A 317 -6.23 -3.25 -16.45
N MET A 318 -5.49 -2.53 -15.61
CA MET A 318 -5.95 -1.36 -14.90
C MET A 318 -5.46 -0.09 -15.60
N GLN A 319 -6.36 0.84 -15.88
CA GLN A 319 -6.04 2.17 -16.37
C GLN A 319 -6.57 3.19 -15.37
N ARG A 320 -5.71 4.08 -14.90
CA ARG A 320 -6.02 5.11 -13.91
C ARG A 320 -5.71 6.49 -14.50
N SER A 321 -6.69 7.37 -14.47
CA SER A 321 -6.57 8.77 -14.86
C SER A 321 -6.89 9.65 -13.66
N THR A 322 -6.04 10.63 -13.38
CA THR A 322 -6.24 11.60 -12.30
C THR A 322 -6.16 13.01 -12.83
N TYR A 323 -7.02 13.88 -12.31
CA TYR A 323 -7.04 15.31 -12.62
C TYR A 323 -7.31 16.08 -11.33
N ASP A 324 -6.41 17.00 -10.99
CA ASP A 324 -6.54 17.76 -9.76
C ASP A 324 -6.31 19.24 -10.00
N LEU A 325 -7.06 20.05 -9.26
CA LEU A 325 -6.87 21.49 -9.15
C LEU A 325 -6.77 21.85 -7.67
N THR A 326 -5.63 22.38 -7.26
CA THR A 326 -5.34 22.75 -5.87
C THR A 326 -5.04 24.24 -5.78
N HIS A 327 -5.80 24.98 -4.96
CA HIS A 327 -5.48 26.33 -4.55
C HIS A 327 -4.79 26.30 -3.18
N LEU A 328 -3.71 27.07 -3.05
CA LEU A 328 -2.93 27.25 -1.85
C LEU A 328 -2.90 28.73 -1.51
N GLY A 329 -3.32 29.07 -0.30
CA GLY A 329 -3.28 30.42 0.26
C GLY A 329 -2.23 30.52 1.35
N ASP A 330 -1.39 31.55 1.29
CA ASP A 330 -0.44 31.92 2.34
C ASP A 330 -0.68 33.38 2.72
N PHE A 331 -1.37 33.59 3.83
CA PHE A 331 -1.85 34.90 4.26
C PHE A 331 -1.17 35.31 5.55
N THR A 332 -1.21 36.62 5.84
CA THR A 332 -0.73 37.16 7.12
C THR A 332 -1.44 36.57 8.34
N TRP A 333 -2.69 36.11 8.19
CA TRP A 333 -3.50 35.52 9.27
C TRP A 333 -3.42 33.99 9.33
N GLY A 334 -2.79 33.31 8.36
CA GLY A 334 -2.81 31.84 8.29
C GLY A 334 -2.67 31.29 6.88
N THR A 335 -2.97 30.00 6.71
CA THR A 335 -2.86 29.32 5.41
C THR A 335 -4.17 28.66 5.01
N SER A 336 -4.38 28.43 3.71
CA SER A 336 -5.50 27.65 3.20
C SER A 336 -5.05 26.66 2.13
N LYS A 337 -5.76 25.54 2.03
CA LYS A 337 -5.60 24.57 0.96
C LYS A 337 -6.97 24.07 0.52
N THR A 338 -7.27 24.21 -0.76
CA THR A 338 -8.50 23.68 -1.37
C THR A 338 -8.13 22.83 -2.57
N THR A 339 -8.62 21.60 -2.64
CA THR A 339 -8.33 20.66 -3.73
C THR A 339 -9.62 20.09 -4.29
N LEU A 340 -9.82 20.21 -5.60
CA LEU A 340 -10.77 19.42 -6.38
C LEU A 340 -9.99 18.31 -7.10
N ALA A 341 -10.31 17.06 -6.81
CA ALA A 341 -9.67 15.88 -7.39
C ALA A 341 -10.69 15.00 -8.10
N TYR A 342 -10.32 14.48 -9.27
CA TYR A 342 -11.10 13.52 -10.04
C TYR A 342 -10.23 12.31 -10.40
N GLU A 343 -10.64 11.12 -9.96
CA GLU A 343 -10.02 9.84 -10.28
C GLU A 343 -10.99 9.01 -11.14
N TYR A 344 -10.50 8.53 -12.29
CA TYR A 344 -11.24 7.62 -13.17
C TYR A 344 -10.42 6.37 -13.43
N VAL A 345 -10.98 5.22 -13.06
CA VAL A 345 -10.33 3.93 -13.17
C VAL A 345 -11.15 3.01 -14.06
N ARG A 346 -10.47 2.36 -15.00
CA ARG A 346 -11.02 1.30 -15.85
C ARG A 346 -10.26 0.01 -15.54
N ASN A 347 -10.99 -0.99 -15.10
CA ASN A 347 -10.49 -2.33 -14.81
C ASN A 347 -11.03 -3.28 -15.88
N TRP A 348 -10.23 -3.55 -16.91
CA TRP A 348 -10.55 -4.57 -17.92
C TRP A 348 -9.97 -5.91 -17.47
N ARG A 349 -10.74 -6.99 -17.57
CA ARG A 349 -10.25 -8.35 -17.28
C ARG A 349 -11.06 -9.41 -18.00
N LEU A 350 -10.42 -10.56 -18.26
CA LEU A 350 -11.11 -11.76 -18.70
C LEU A 350 -12.14 -12.20 -17.65
N ASN A 351 -13.21 -12.83 -18.13
CA ASN A 351 -14.28 -13.29 -17.25
C ASN A 351 -13.81 -14.48 -16.40
N GLU A 352 -14.04 -14.37 -15.09
CA GLU A 352 -13.88 -15.49 -14.15
C GLU A 352 -15.24 -16.04 -13.72
N GLY A 353 -15.35 -17.35 -13.49
CA GLY A 353 -16.54 -17.92 -12.87
C GLY A 353 -16.81 -17.33 -11.48
N LEU A 354 -18.08 -17.10 -11.13
CA LEU A 354 -18.46 -16.51 -9.83
C LEU A 354 -18.90 -17.54 -8.79
N ALA A 355 -19.05 -18.81 -9.17
CA ALA A 355 -19.41 -19.92 -8.30
C ALA A 355 -19.06 -21.28 -8.93
N GLY A 356 -19.05 -22.33 -8.12
CA GLY A 356 -18.88 -23.71 -8.58
C GLY A 356 -17.45 -24.04 -9.01
N GLY A 357 -17.29 -25.03 -9.90
CA GLY A 357 -15.98 -25.44 -10.40
C GLY A 357 -15.06 -24.31 -10.92
N PRO A 358 -15.59 -23.32 -11.68
CA PRO A 358 -14.78 -22.20 -12.17
C PRO A 358 -14.72 -20.98 -11.21
N GLU A 359 -15.17 -21.08 -9.95
CA GLU A 359 -15.16 -19.95 -9.00
C GLU A 359 -13.76 -19.34 -8.87
N GLY A 360 -13.65 -18.07 -9.28
CA GLY A 360 -12.41 -17.30 -9.26
C GLY A 360 -11.33 -17.83 -10.20
N ALA A 361 -11.70 -18.45 -11.32
CA ALA A 361 -10.80 -18.83 -12.40
C ALA A 361 -11.35 -18.34 -13.74
N ILE A 362 -10.45 -17.91 -14.63
CA ILE A 362 -10.81 -17.54 -16.01
C ILE A 362 -11.41 -18.76 -16.71
N ASN A 363 -12.61 -18.61 -17.27
CA ASN A 363 -13.38 -19.75 -17.77
C ASN A 363 -13.91 -19.59 -19.20
N ASP A 364 -13.71 -18.42 -19.80
CA ASP A 364 -13.99 -18.14 -21.22
C ASP A 364 -13.07 -17.04 -21.77
N SER A 365 -13.17 -16.75 -23.07
CA SER A 365 -12.40 -15.70 -23.74
C SER A 365 -13.09 -14.32 -23.70
N GLY A 366 -14.25 -14.22 -23.06
CA GLY A 366 -14.96 -12.97 -22.84
C GLY A 366 -14.26 -12.12 -21.79
N ALA A 367 -14.57 -10.83 -21.81
CA ALA A 367 -13.98 -9.86 -20.89
C ALA A 367 -15.01 -8.82 -20.49
N ALA A 368 -14.83 -8.25 -19.30
CA ALA A 368 -15.64 -7.17 -18.77
C ALA A 368 -14.77 -5.98 -18.39
N MET A 369 -15.40 -4.79 -18.31
CA MET A 369 -14.75 -3.57 -17.86
C MET A 369 -15.54 -2.94 -16.72
N SER A 370 -14.97 -2.97 -15.52
CA SER A 370 -15.44 -2.17 -14.40
C SER A 370 -14.91 -0.73 -14.50
N ARG A 371 -15.73 0.24 -14.08
CA ARG A 371 -15.44 1.67 -14.16
C ARG A 371 -15.73 2.31 -12.81
N LEU A 372 -14.68 2.79 -12.15
CA LEU A 372 -14.77 3.54 -10.90
C LEU A 372 -14.49 5.03 -11.17
N ARG A 373 -15.31 5.91 -10.58
CA ARG A 373 -15.19 7.36 -10.69
C ARG A 373 -15.32 7.97 -9.31
N ASN A 374 -14.30 8.71 -8.89
CA ASN A 374 -14.28 9.40 -7.61
C ASN A 374 -14.05 10.90 -7.85
N THR A 375 -14.97 11.74 -7.37
CA THR A 375 -14.84 13.19 -7.37
C THR A 375 -14.77 13.67 -5.92
N ARG A 376 -13.68 14.32 -5.54
CA ARG A 376 -13.46 14.81 -4.18
C ARG A 376 -13.20 16.31 -4.17
N LEU A 377 -13.87 17.03 -3.28
CA LEU A 377 -13.53 18.39 -2.91
C LEU A 377 -13.07 18.37 -1.45
N SER A 378 -11.91 18.94 -1.17
CA SER A 378 -11.35 19.09 0.18
C SER A 378 -10.93 20.54 0.35
N SER A 379 -11.23 21.13 1.50
CA SER A 379 -10.77 22.47 1.84
C SER A 379 -10.43 22.56 3.32
N GLU A 380 -9.32 23.20 3.64
CA GLU A 380 -8.89 23.46 5.01
C GLU A 380 -8.27 24.86 5.13
N VAL A 381 -8.39 25.43 6.32
CA VAL A 381 -7.74 26.68 6.74
C VAL A 381 -7.03 26.45 8.07
N ASN A 382 -5.83 27.00 8.20
CA ASN A 382 -5.02 26.92 9.42
C ASN A 382 -4.78 28.33 9.95
N VAL A 383 -5.20 28.59 11.17
CA VAL A 383 -5.19 29.92 11.81
C VAL A 383 -4.30 29.86 13.05
N PRO A 384 -3.07 30.39 13.01
CA PRO A 384 -2.26 30.56 14.20
C PRO A 384 -2.81 31.70 15.08
N PHE A 385 -2.87 31.47 16.39
CA PHE A 385 -3.19 32.51 17.37
C PHE A 385 -2.57 32.18 18.73
N ALA A 386 -2.53 33.18 19.63
CA ALA A 386 -2.06 33.00 20.99
C ALA A 386 -3.16 33.35 21.99
N MET A 387 -3.27 32.58 23.07
CA MET A 387 -4.22 32.81 24.16
C MET A 387 -3.48 32.78 25.50
N GLY A 388 -3.12 33.95 26.02
CA GLY A 388 -2.29 34.03 27.23
C GLY A 388 -0.87 33.52 26.96
N SER A 389 -0.48 32.41 27.62
CA SER A 389 0.83 31.78 27.45
C SER A 389 0.82 30.56 26.53
N THR A 390 -0.32 30.26 25.89
CA THR A 390 -0.44 29.11 24.98
C THR A 390 -0.50 29.60 23.54
N GLU A 391 0.22 28.88 22.68
CA GLU A 391 0.20 29.11 21.24
C GLU A 391 -0.62 28.01 20.56
N HIS A 392 -1.42 28.41 19.58
CA HIS A 392 -2.41 27.56 18.94
C HIS A 392 -2.26 27.62 17.42
N VAL A 393 -2.59 26.51 16.76
CA VAL A 393 -2.87 26.48 15.31
C VAL A 393 -4.19 25.74 15.10
N LEU A 394 -5.27 26.52 14.98
CA LEU A 394 -6.60 26.00 14.71
C LEU A 394 -6.72 25.62 13.24
N THR A 395 -7.06 24.36 12.98
CA THR A 395 -7.40 23.85 11.65
C THR A 395 -8.90 23.65 11.55
N LEU A 396 -9.52 24.24 10.53
CA LEU A 396 -10.92 24.01 10.17
C LEU A 396 -10.98 23.48 8.75
N GLY A 397 -11.70 22.39 8.52
CA GLY A 397 -11.82 21.85 7.18
C GLY A 397 -13.12 21.13 6.89
N GLY A 398 -13.34 20.91 5.60
CA GLY A 398 -14.51 20.23 5.05
C GLY A 398 -14.15 19.42 3.83
N GLU A 399 -14.84 18.30 3.65
CA GLU A 399 -14.65 17.39 2.53
C GLU A 399 -15.98 16.94 1.95
N TYR A 400 -16.00 16.72 0.64
CA TYR A 400 -17.08 16.11 -0.10
C TYR A 400 -16.50 15.03 -1.02
N LEU A 401 -17.16 13.88 -1.08
CA LEU A 401 -16.79 12.77 -1.94
C LEU A 401 -18.04 12.24 -2.65
N TYR A 402 -17.94 12.09 -3.96
CA TYR A 402 -18.89 11.33 -4.78
C TYR A 402 -18.16 10.16 -5.42
N GLU A 403 -18.66 8.95 -5.22
CA GLU A 403 -18.13 7.72 -5.79
C GLU A 403 -19.16 7.07 -6.69
N SER A 404 -18.70 6.48 -7.79
CA SER A 404 -19.52 5.65 -8.66
C SER A 404 -18.74 4.47 -9.18
N LEU A 405 -19.28 3.28 -8.98
CA LEU A 405 -18.76 2.03 -9.53
C LEU A 405 -19.79 1.47 -10.51
N ASN A 406 -19.36 1.21 -11.75
CA ASN A 406 -20.13 0.43 -12.71
C ASN A 406 -19.33 -0.82 -13.06
N ASP A 407 -19.75 -1.98 -12.56
CA ASP A 407 -19.08 -3.26 -12.77
C ASP A 407 -19.99 -4.23 -13.54
N GLN A 408 -19.74 -4.38 -14.83
CA GLN A 408 -20.51 -5.31 -15.66
C GLN A 408 -20.07 -6.77 -15.48
N GLY A 409 -18.85 -7.01 -14.99
CA GLY A 409 -18.27 -8.35 -14.88
C GLY A 409 -18.79 -9.11 -13.66
N SER A 410 -18.85 -8.43 -12.52
CA SER A 410 -19.40 -8.99 -11.27
C SER A 410 -20.92 -9.05 -11.25
N PHE A 411 -21.59 -8.29 -12.13
CA PHE A 411 -23.05 -8.23 -12.24
C PHE A 411 -23.56 -8.85 -13.55
N ARG A 412 -22.76 -9.68 -14.21
CA ARG A 412 -23.23 -10.41 -15.39
C ARG A 412 -24.21 -11.53 -14.98
N PRO A 413 -25.28 -11.80 -15.75
CA PRO A 413 -26.23 -12.86 -15.44
C PRO A 413 -25.56 -14.22 -15.23
N GLN A 414 -25.97 -14.93 -14.19
CA GLN A 414 -25.49 -16.26 -13.86
C GLN A 414 -26.60 -17.30 -13.99
N SER A 415 -26.24 -18.51 -14.41
CA SER A 415 -27.18 -19.64 -14.50
C SER A 415 -27.82 -20.05 -13.16
N PHE A 416 -27.22 -19.61 -12.05
CA PHE A 416 -27.69 -19.84 -10.69
C PHE A 416 -28.30 -18.59 -10.05
N ASP A 417 -28.52 -17.49 -10.78
CA ASP A 417 -29.26 -16.36 -10.22
C ASP A 417 -30.71 -16.79 -9.87
N PRO A 418 -31.33 -16.20 -8.83
CA PRO A 418 -32.74 -16.40 -8.51
C PRO A 418 -33.64 -15.88 -9.64
N SER A 419 -34.93 -16.26 -9.66
CA SER A 419 -35.87 -15.70 -10.63
C SER A 419 -36.12 -14.21 -10.35
N GLU A 420 -36.23 -13.39 -11.39
CA GLU A 420 -36.52 -11.94 -11.24
C GLU A 420 -37.93 -11.65 -10.69
N SER A 421 -38.82 -12.64 -10.75
CA SER A 421 -40.18 -12.54 -10.23
C SER A 421 -40.69 -13.90 -9.75
N GLY A 422 -41.77 -13.89 -8.99
CA GLY A 422 -42.38 -15.10 -8.43
C GLY A 422 -41.72 -15.53 -7.12
N SER A 423 -41.91 -16.79 -6.77
CA SER A 423 -41.68 -17.29 -5.42
C SER A 423 -40.25 -17.76 -5.14
N ASP A 424 -39.36 -17.63 -6.13
CA ASP A 424 -37.91 -17.84 -6.04
C ASP A 424 -37.10 -16.54 -6.13
N ALA A 425 -37.77 -15.38 -6.07
CA ALA A 425 -37.11 -14.08 -6.11
C ALA A 425 -36.45 -13.71 -4.78
N ILE A 426 -35.28 -13.07 -4.85
CA ILE A 426 -34.61 -12.44 -3.71
C ILE A 426 -35.01 -10.97 -3.67
N SER A 427 -35.46 -10.50 -2.50
CA SER A 427 -35.91 -9.11 -2.34
C SER A 427 -34.78 -8.12 -2.63
N GLY A 428 -35.07 -7.09 -3.43
CA GLY A 428 -34.13 -6.02 -3.77
C GLY A 428 -32.97 -6.42 -4.68
N PHE A 429 -32.95 -7.65 -5.19
CA PHE A 429 -31.94 -8.12 -6.14
C PHE A 429 -32.40 -7.90 -7.58
N ASP A 430 -31.65 -7.08 -8.31
CA ASP A 430 -31.75 -6.91 -9.77
C ASP A 430 -30.34 -6.88 -10.36
N ARG A 431 -29.95 -7.96 -11.04
CA ARG A 431 -28.60 -8.08 -11.62
C ARG A 431 -28.39 -7.18 -12.85
N SER A 432 -29.45 -6.63 -13.44
CA SER A 432 -29.33 -5.70 -14.57
C SER A 432 -28.75 -4.34 -14.15
N GLU A 433 -28.88 -3.99 -12.86
CA GLU A 433 -28.36 -2.76 -12.27
C GLU A 433 -26.89 -2.90 -11.86
N THR A 434 -25.99 -2.66 -12.82
CA THR A 434 -24.54 -2.82 -12.65
C THR A 434 -23.83 -1.63 -12.00
N LYS A 435 -24.57 -0.55 -11.68
CA LYS A 435 -24.02 0.72 -11.20
C LYS A 435 -24.45 1.02 -9.78
N MET A 436 -23.47 1.34 -8.93
CA MET A 436 -23.65 1.85 -7.58
C MET A 436 -23.05 3.25 -7.45
N THR A 437 -23.65 4.09 -6.61
CA THR A 437 -23.10 5.41 -6.26
C THR A 437 -23.15 5.63 -4.76
N ALA A 438 -22.23 6.43 -4.24
CA ALA A 438 -22.20 6.87 -2.86
C ALA A 438 -21.81 8.35 -2.78
N ARG A 439 -22.32 9.05 -1.76
CA ARG A 439 -21.92 10.41 -1.39
C ARG A 439 -21.60 10.48 0.09
N SER A 440 -20.55 11.21 0.42
CA SER A 440 -20.25 11.57 1.80
C SER A 440 -19.76 13.01 1.91
N TYR A 441 -20.05 13.63 3.03
CA TYR A 441 -19.48 14.91 3.42
C TYR A 441 -18.89 14.82 4.82
N ALA A 442 -17.85 15.61 5.06
CA ALA A 442 -17.20 15.67 6.35
C ALA A 442 -16.87 17.12 6.73
N VAL A 443 -16.85 17.38 8.02
CA VAL A 443 -16.35 18.62 8.61
C VAL A 443 -15.45 18.24 9.77
N PHE A 444 -14.31 18.92 9.90
CA PHE A 444 -13.38 18.66 10.99
C PHE A 444 -12.82 19.94 11.58
N VAL A 445 -12.51 19.85 12.87
CA VAL A 445 -11.78 20.86 13.63
C VAL A 445 -10.66 20.17 14.37
N GLU A 446 -9.47 20.75 14.30
CA GLU A 446 -8.31 20.33 15.07
C GLU A 446 -7.64 21.56 15.64
N ASP A 447 -7.02 21.43 16.81
CA ASP A 447 -6.20 22.50 17.36
C ASP A 447 -4.86 21.90 17.76
N ASN A 448 -3.75 22.57 17.43
CA ASN A 448 -2.44 22.19 17.95
C ASN A 448 -2.03 23.20 19.01
N ILE A 449 -2.01 22.76 20.27
CA ILE A 449 -1.84 23.63 21.43
C ILE A 449 -0.47 23.39 22.03
N VAL A 450 0.37 24.42 22.05
CA VAL A 450 1.70 24.39 22.68
C VAL A 450 1.61 25.06 24.05
N LEU A 451 1.92 24.30 25.09
CA LEU A 451 1.93 24.70 26.51
C LEU A 451 3.31 24.40 27.12
N GLY A 452 4.28 25.29 26.90
CA GLY A 452 5.67 25.08 27.32
C GLY A 452 6.25 23.80 26.71
N ASP A 453 6.62 22.84 27.56
CA ASP A 453 7.17 21.54 27.15
C ASP A 453 6.13 20.52 26.67
N THR A 454 4.85 20.90 26.64
CA THR A 454 3.74 20.01 26.28
C THR A 454 3.04 20.50 25.02
N THR A 455 2.83 19.60 24.06
CA THR A 455 1.96 19.82 22.91
C THR A 455 0.77 18.89 23.00
N VAL A 456 -0.43 19.46 22.86
CA VAL A 456 -1.70 18.71 22.89
C VAL A 456 -2.46 19.01 21.61
N THR A 457 -2.88 17.96 20.92
CA THR A 457 -3.56 18.07 19.62
C THR A 457 -4.93 17.39 19.68
N PRO A 458 -5.96 18.05 20.23
CA PRO A 458 -7.34 17.57 20.11
C PRO A 458 -7.87 17.76 18.68
N GLY A 459 -8.73 16.84 18.27
CA GLY A 459 -9.45 16.92 17.00
C GLY A 459 -10.80 16.24 17.07
N LEU A 460 -11.73 16.73 16.25
CA LEU A 460 -13.02 16.11 16.04
C LEU A 460 -13.37 16.19 14.57
N ARG A 461 -13.67 15.02 14.00
CA ARG A 461 -14.19 14.88 12.65
C ARG A 461 -15.63 14.37 12.70
N PHE A 462 -16.51 14.99 11.95
CA PHE A 462 -17.86 14.54 11.66
C PHE A 462 -17.92 14.10 10.20
N ASP A 463 -18.42 12.90 9.94
CA ASP A 463 -18.69 12.39 8.61
C ASP A 463 -20.18 12.02 8.51
N HIS A 464 -20.82 12.36 7.40
CA HIS A 464 -22.13 11.83 7.02
C HIS A 464 -21.98 11.10 5.69
N HIS A 465 -22.45 9.85 5.66
CA HIS A 465 -22.52 9.06 4.46
C HIS A 465 -23.98 8.81 4.08
N GLU A 466 -24.36 9.03 2.82
CA GLU A 466 -25.77 9.03 2.41
C GLU A 466 -26.51 7.72 2.71
N MET A 467 -25.80 6.59 2.73
CA MET A 467 -26.35 5.28 3.09
C MET A 467 -26.20 4.90 4.57
N PHE A 468 -25.18 5.41 5.27
CA PHE A 468 -24.79 4.88 6.59
C PHE A 468 -24.94 5.90 7.72
N GLY A 469 -25.42 7.10 7.39
CA GLY A 469 -25.66 8.18 8.33
C GLY A 469 -24.38 8.77 8.91
N ASP A 470 -24.50 9.21 10.16
CA ASP A 470 -23.52 10.06 10.83
C ASP A 470 -22.45 9.26 11.59
N ASN A 471 -21.23 9.77 11.61
CA ASN A 471 -20.12 9.27 12.41
C ASN A 471 -19.31 10.42 13.03
N PHE A 472 -18.95 10.28 14.31
CA PHE A 472 -18.04 11.19 15.01
C PHE A 472 -16.71 10.51 15.34
N SER A 473 -15.61 11.05 14.83
CA SER A 473 -14.26 10.55 15.05
C SER A 473 -13.46 11.55 15.90
N PRO A 474 -13.54 11.46 17.25
CA PRO A 474 -12.67 12.21 18.12
C PRO A 474 -11.22 11.69 18.06
N SER A 475 -10.28 12.60 18.23
CA SER A 475 -8.85 12.31 18.30
C SER A 475 -8.17 13.18 19.36
N LEU A 476 -7.18 12.63 20.03
CA LEU A 476 -6.31 13.36 20.94
C LEU A 476 -4.89 12.79 20.82
N ASN A 477 -3.93 13.64 20.50
CA ASN A 477 -2.51 13.31 20.56
C ASN A 477 -1.81 14.23 21.56
N LEU A 478 -0.78 13.72 22.23
CA LEU A 478 -0.02 14.42 23.24
C LEU A 478 1.47 14.10 23.11
N SER A 479 2.30 15.13 23.23
CA SER A 479 3.75 15.06 23.32
C SER A 479 4.20 15.90 24.51
N HIS A 480 5.07 15.37 25.36
CA HIS A 480 5.59 16.08 26.52
C HIS A 480 7.09 15.79 26.72
N LYS A 481 7.90 16.85 26.81
CA LYS A 481 9.34 16.74 27.12
C LYS A 481 9.51 16.55 28.62
N LEU A 482 10.01 15.39 29.02
CA LEU A 482 10.38 15.08 30.42
C LEU A 482 11.76 15.66 30.77
N THR A 483 12.65 15.68 29.78
CA THR A 483 13.97 16.34 29.80
C THR A 483 14.27 16.84 28.38
N GLU A 484 15.40 17.51 28.17
CA GLU A 484 15.85 17.91 26.81
C GLU A 484 15.98 16.72 25.84
N ALA A 485 16.30 15.53 26.35
CA ALA A 485 16.57 14.33 25.54
C ALA A 485 15.51 13.24 25.66
N LEU A 486 14.53 13.36 26.56
CA LEU A 486 13.52 12.34 26.81
C LEU A 486 12.13 12.94 26.71
N SER A 487 11.29 12.36 25.87
CA SER A 487 9.89 12.73 25.70
C SER A 487 8.98 11.53 25.85
N ILE A 488 7.77 11.80 26.36
CA ILE A 488 6.66 10.86 26.33
C ILE A 488 5.67 11.33 25.27
N LYS A 489 5.20 10.41 24.44
CA LYS A 489 4.18 10.68 23.43
C LYS A 489 3.09 9.64 23.51
N GLY A 490 1.88 10.03 23.16
CA GLY A 490 0.75 9.10 23.09
C GLY A 490 -0.41 9.70 22.33
N GLY A 491 -1.33 8.83 21.92
CA GLY A 491 -2.51 9.24 21.19
C GLY A 491 -3.65 8.25 21.36
N ILE A 492 -4.87 8.75 21.23
CA ILE A 492 -6.09 7.95 21.13
C ILE A 492 -7.01 8.59 20.11
N ALA A 493 -7.52 7.79 19.17
CA ALA A 493 -8.47 8.27 18.18
C ALA A 493 -9.44 7.16 17.75
N ARG A 494 -10.64 7.57 17.34
CA ARG A 494 -11.63 6.68 16.74
C ARG A 494 -11.56 6.76 15.21
N ALA A 495 -10.92 5.79 14.59
CA ALA A 495 -10.92 5.62 13.14
C ALA A 495 -12.24 4.99 12.65
N TYR A 496 -12.50 5.17 11.35
CA TYR A 496 -13.77 4.84 10.72
C TYR A 496 -13.54 4.32 9.29
N LYS A 497 -14.41 3.44 8.81
CA LYS A 497 -14.45 3.00 7.40
C LYS A 497 -15.87 2.61 7.00
N VAL A 498 -16.34 3.16 5.88
CA VAL A 498 -17.62 2.78 5.30
C VAL A 498 -17.56 1.38 4.67
N PRO A 499 -18.69 0.64 4.64
CA PRO A 499 -18.86 -0.49 3.74
C PRO A 499 -18.47 -0.14 2.30
N ASN A 500 -17.78 -1.05 1.62
CA ASN A 500 -17.45 -0.83 0.21
C ASN A 500 -18.68 -1.03 -0.70
N LEU A 501 -18.62 -0.52 -1.93
CA LEU A 501 -19.75 -0.51 -2.87
C LEU A 501 -20.24 -1.91 -3.31
N TYR A 502 -19.49 -2.99 -3.05
CA TYR A 502 -19.98 -4.37 -3.24
C TYR A 502 -20.74 -4.84 -2.01
N GLN A 503 -20.18 -4.64 -0.82
CA GLN A 503 -20.78 -5.04 0.45
C GLN A 503 -22.15 -4.40 0.67
N SER A 504 -22.32 -3.15 0.24
CA SER A 504 -23.55 -2.38 0.45
C SER A 504 -24.60 -2.49 -0.66
N ASN A 505 -24.29 -3.15 -1.78
CA ASN A 505 -25.16 -3.19 -2.94
C ASN A 505 -26.03 -4.45 -2.95
N PRO A 506 -27.36 -4.37 -2.74
CA PRO A 506 -28.24 -5.54 -2.71
C PRO A 506 -28.27 -6.35 -4.01
N ASN A 507 -27.81 -5.78 -5.13
CA ASN A 507 -27.67 -6.46 -6.42
C ASN A 507 -26.38 -7.31 -6.51
N TYR A 508 -25.44 -7.13 -5.57
CA TYR A 508 -24.23 -7.94 -5.50
C TYR A 508 -24.55 -9.27 -4.83
N LEU A 509 -24.60 -10.33 -5.65
CA LEU A 509 -24.96 -11.67 -5.20
C LEU A 509 -23.87 -12.68 -5.58
N LEU A 510 -23.37 -13.40 -4.57
CA LEU A 510 -22.49 -14.55 -4.73
C LEU A 510 -23.26 -15.83 -4.38
N TYR A 511 -22.81 -16.98 -4.92
CA TYR A 511 -23.49 -18.26 -4.74
C TYR A 511 -22.51 -19.38 -4.43
N SER A 512 -22.96 -20.34 -3.62
CA SER A 512 -22.29 -21.62 -3.38
C SER A 512 -23.30 -22.75 -3.48
N ARG A 513 -22.94 -23.82 -4.20
CA ARG A 513 -23.74 -25.07 -4.23
C ARG A 513 -23.70 -25.82 -2.90
N GLY A 514 -22.78 -25.47 -2.02
CA GLY A 514 -22.74 -26.01 -0.66
C GLY A 514 -21.39 -25.96 0.04
N GLN A 515 -20.30 -26.15 -0.71
CA GLN A 515 -18.93 -26.19 -0.15
C GLN A 515 -18.58 -24.91 0.62
N GLY A 516 -19.01 -23.76 0.11
CA GLY A 516 -18.82 -22.46 0.76
C GLY A 516 -19.98 -22.00 1.63
N CYS A 517 -20.83 -22.91 2.11
CA CYS A 517 -21.92 -22.60 3.04
C CYS A 517 -21.59 -23.13 4.44
N SER A 518 -22.16 -22.51 5.48
CA SER A 518 -22.05 -23.04 6.84
C SER A 518 -22.55 -24.49 6.92
N VAL A 519 -21.76 -25.34 7.58
CA VAL A 519 -22.10 -26.75 7.83
C VAL A 519 -23.08 -26.95 8.98
N GLN A 520 -23.24 -25.93 9.84
CA GLN A 520 -24.14 -25.96 10.98
C GLN A 520 -25.61 -25.91 10.53
N GLN A 521 -25.83 -25.68 9.24
CA GLN A 521 -27.12 -25.50 8.62
C GLN A 521 -27.37 -26.66 7.64
N THR A 522 -28.58 -27.23 7.67
CA THR A 522 -28.98 -28.28 6.74
C THR A 522 -28.93 -27.76 5.30
N ASN A 523 -27.97 -28.25 4.52
CA ASN A 523 -27.73 -27.76 3.17
C ASN A 523 -28.51 -28.58 2.13
N SER A 524 -29.76 -28.20 1.87
CA SER A 524 -30.63 -28.87 0.89
C SER A 524 -30.60 -28.28 -0.53
N GLY A 525 -29.87 -27.19 -0.79
CA GLY A 525 -29.85 -26.53 -2.11
C GLY A 525 -28.74 -25.51 -2.41
N GLY A 526 -27.82 -25.24 -1.47
CA GLY A 526 -26.81 -24.18 -1.56
C GLY A 526 -27.18 -22.92 -0.76
N CYS A 527 -26.37 -21.88 -0.91
CA CYS A 527 -26.55 -20.59 -0.24
C CYS A 527 -26.08 -19.43 -1.13
N TYR A 528 -26.72 -18.29 -0.97
CA TYR A 528 -26.32 -17.00 -1.52
C TYR A 528 -25.75 -16.09 -0.44
N LEU A 529 -24.86 -15.19 -0.84
CA LEU A 529 -24.45 -14.03 -0.06
C LEU A 529 -24.86 -12.77 -0.82
N GLN A 530 -25.81 -12.01 -0.26
CA GLN A 530 -26.33 -10.76 -0.82
C GLN A 530 -25.66 -9.55 -0.15
N GLY A 531 -25.42 -8.48 -0.93
CA GLY A 531 -25.09 -7.15 -0.39
C GLY A 531 -26.15 -6.63 0.58
N ASN A 532 -25.73 -5.83 1.54
CA ASN A 532 -26.56 -5.33 2.63
C ASN A 532 -26.42 -3.81 2.78
N ALA A 533 -27.48 -3.09 2.44
CA ALA A 533 -27.50 -1.63 2.54
C ALA A 533 -27.61 -1.12 4.00
N ASP A 534 -28.04 -1.99 4.93
CA ASP A 534 -28.24 -1.66 6.36
C ASP A 534 -26.99 -1.91 7.22
N LEU A 535 -25.83 -2.12 6.57
CA LEU A 535 -24.55 -2.30 7.26
C LEU A 535 -24.19 -1.07 8.09
N LYS A 536 -23.66 -1.31 9.28
CA LYS A 536 -22.98 -0.27 10.05
C LYS A 536 -21.56 -0.07 9.51
N PRO A 537 -21.01 1.14 9.62
CA PRO A 537 -19.60 1.35 9.39
C PRO A 537 -18.71 0.62 10.40
N GLU A 538 -17.51 0.31 9.92
CA GLU A 538 -16.42 -0.24 10.70
C GLU A 538 -15.77 0.85 11.55
N ILE A 539 -15.41 0.52 12.79
CA ILE A 539 -14.90 1.47 13.78
C ILE A 539 -13.71 0.86 14.49
N SER A 540 -12.64 1.62 14.71
CA SER A 540 -11.53 1.18 15.56
C SER A 540 -11.11 2.29 16.50
N VAL A 541 -11.02 1.98 17.80
CA VAL A 541 -10.39 2.87 18.78
C VAL A 541 -8.91 2.52 18.83
N ASN A 542 -8.11 3.35 18.20
CA ASN A 542 -6.67 3.17 18.09
C ASN A 542 -5.98 3.98 19.18
N LYS A 543 -5.07 3.37 19.92
CA LYS A 543 -4.32 4.01 21.00
C LYS A 543 -2.86 3.60 20.97
N GLU A 544 -2.00 4.54 21.32
CA GLU A 544 -0.57 4.28 21.51
C GLU A 544 0.01 5.16 22.62
N ILE A 545 1.07 4.67 23.26
CA ILE A 545 1.85 5.41 24.23
C ILE A 545 3.29 4.91 24.19
N GLY A 546 4.25 5.82 24.28
CA GLY A 546 5.65 5.43 24.32
C GLY A 546 6.59 6.54 24.71
N LEU A 547 7.85 6.16 24.78
CA LEU A 547 8.96 7.04 25.13
C LEU A 547 9.87 7.19 23.92
N LEU A 548 10.37 8.41 23.72
CA LEU A 548 11.41 8.74 22.75
C LEU A 548 12.57 9.37 23.49
N TYR A 549 13.73 8.74 23.37
CA TYR A 549 15.01 9.29 23.81
C TYR A 549 15.83 9.72 22.59
N ASP A 550 16.30 10.95 22.57
CA ASP A 550 17.04 11.54 21.46
C ASP A 550 18.14 12.49 21.97
N ARG A 551 19.39 12.23 21.60
CA ARG A 551 20.57 13.08 21.86
C ARG A 551 21.29 13.50 20.58
N GLY A 552 20.63 13.39 19.42
CA GLY A 552 21.22 13.61 18.10
C GLY A 552 21.98 12.39 17.58
N THR A 553 23.08 12.01 18.22
CA THR A 553 23.91 10.86 17.78
C THR A 553 23.29 9.50 18.12
N TRP A 554 22.39 9.47 19.10
CA TRP A 554 21.66 8.28 19.52
C TRP A 554 20.20 8.63 19.70
N ARG A 555 19.33 7.87 19.02
CA ARG A 555 17.88 7.95 19.14
C ARG A 555 17.31 6.57 19.40
N THR A 556 16.41 6.44 20.35
CA THR A 556 15.67 5.20 20.57
C THR A 556 14.24 5.48 21.02
N SER A 557 13.30 4.66 20.58
CA SER A 557 11.92 4.72 21.03
C SER A 557 11.36 3.35 21.34
N ALA A 558 10.38 3.31 22.23
CA ALA A 558 9.58 2.14 22.54
C ALA A 558 8.13 2.57 22.72
N THR A 559 7.24 1.91 22.00
CA THR A 559 5.84 2.29 21.87
C THR A 559 4.97 1.06 22.04
N TYR A 560 4.02 1.13 22.96
CA TYR A 560 2.92 0.18 23.04
C TYR A 560 1.76 0.70 22.19
N PHE A 561 1.14 -0.18 21.40
CA PHE A 561 -0.05 0.14 20.63
C PHE A 561 -1.16 -0.90 20.84
N ARG A 562 -2.40 -0.45 20.71
CA ARG A 562 -3.57 -1.31 20.67
C ARG A 562 -4.69 -0.69 19.85
N ASN A 563 -5.36 -1.51 19.04
CA ASN A 563 -6.53 -1.17 18.26
C ASN A 563 -7.69 -2.07 18.69
N ASP A 564 -8.77 -1.45 19.18
CA ASP A 564 -10.02 -2.14 19.51
C ASP A 564 -11.00 -1.97 18.33
N TYR A 565 -11.06 -2.99 17.47
CA TYR A 565 -11.80 -2.99 16.20
C TYR A 565 -13.20 -3.59 16.38
N LYS A 566 -14.22 -2.88 15.92
CA LYS A 566 -15.63 -3.30 15.99
C LYS A 566 -16.31 -3.23 14.62
N ASN A 567 -17.35 -4.04 14.49
CA ASN A 567 -18.24 -4.07 13.33
C ASN A 567 -17.54 -4.43 12.01
N LYS A 568 -16.44 -5.18 12.04
CA LYS A 568 -15.75 -5.64 10.81
C LYS A 568 -16.75 -6.28 9.86
N ILE A 569 -16.81 -5.85 8.61
CA ILE A 569 -17.81 -6.36 7.67
C ILE A 569 -17.29 -7.65 7.04
N ILE A 570 -18.07 -8.73 7.13
CA ILE A 570 -17.73 -10.06 6.64
C ILE A 570 -18.89 -10.70 5.88
N GLY A 571 -18.60 -11.74 5.10
CA GLY A 571 -19.64 -12.54 4.45
C GLY A 571 -20.38 -13.36 5.50
N GLY A 572 -21.61 -12.95 5.81
CA GLY A 572 -22.35 -13.50 6.94
C GLY A 572 -22.80 -14.94 6.73
N THR A 573 -22.89 -15.66 7.84
CA THR A 573 -23.29 -17.06 7.85
C THR A 573 -24.75 -17.27 8.21
N ASP A 574 -25.40 -16.28 8.82
CA ASP A 574 -26.79 -16.41 9.29
C ASP A 574 -27.79 -16.42 8.14
N VAL A 575 -28.72 -17.38 8.18
CA VAL A 575 -29.79 -17.50 7.17
C VAL A 575 -30.87 -16.48 7.49
N LEU A 576 -31.08 -15.53 6.58
CA LEU A 576 -32.20 -14.60 6.66
C LEU A 576 -33.52 -15.31 6.35
N TYR A 577 -33.53 -16.07 5.26
CA TYR A 577 -34.65 -16.88 4.79
C TYR A 577 -34.17 -17.88 3.75
N ALA A 578 -35.03 -18.81 3.37
CA ALA A 578 -34.83 -19.69 2.22
C ALA A 578 -35.85 -19.33 1.14
N ILE A 579 -35.42 -19.30 -0.12
CA ILE A 579 -36.32 -19.22 -1.28
C ILE A 579 -36.92 -20.61 -1.57
N ASN A 580 -37.96 -20.67 -2.41
CA ASN A 580 -38.72 -21.90 -2.65
C ASN A 580 -37.91 -23.07 -3.20
N SER A 581 -36.85 -22.80 -3.95
CA SER A 581 -35.86 -23.78 -4.41
C SER A 581 -35.02 -24.39 -3.28
N GLY A 582 -35.22 -23.97 -2.03
CA GLY A 582 -34.49 -24.43 -0.85
C GLY A 582 -33.12 -23.76 -0.66
N ARG A 583 -32.75 -22.84 -1.55
CA ARG A 583 -31.50 -22.06 -1.44
C ARG A 583 -31.64 -21.03 -0.32
N ARG A 584 -30.63 -20.96 0.53
CA ARG A 584 -30.59 -20.02 1.65
C ARG A 584 -30.05 -18.68 1.20
N VAL A 585 -30.58 -17.60 1.74
CA VAL A 585 -30.06 -16.24 1.54
C VAL A 585 -29.40 -15.79 2.83
N THR A 586 -28.10 -15.53 2.76
CA THR A 586 -27.34 -14.81 3.80
C THR A 586 -26.95 -13.44 3.25
N GLN A 587 -26.41 -12.58 4.11
CA GLN A 587 -26.00 -11.23 3.73
C GLN A 587 -24.63 -10.88 4.29
N TRP A 588 -24.02 -9.83 3.73
CA TRP A 588 -22.89 -9.18 4.41
C TRP A 588 -23.35 -8.66 5.78
N GLU A 589 -22.53 -8.86 6.80
CA GLU A 589 -22.87 -8.49 8.18
C GLU A 589 -21.70 -7.87 8.93
N ASN A 590 -22.01 -7.11 9.98
CA ASN A 590 -21.03 -6.62 10.93
C ASN A 590 -20.70 -7.72 11.94
N ALA A 591 -19.48 -8.23 11.89
CA ALA A 591 -18.93 -9.16 12.87
C ALA A 591 -18.77 -8.51 14.26
N GLY A 592 -18.46 -9.33 15.26
CA GLY A 592 -18.11 -8.87 16.59
C GLY A 592 -16.79 -8.10 16.70
N GLU A 593 -16.23 -8.13 17.89
CA GLU A 593 -15.02 -7.38 18.22
C GLU A 593 -13.76 -8.11 17.75
N ALA A 594 -12.72 -7.35 17.44
CA ALA A 594 -11.38 -7.86 17.19
C ALA A 594 -10.35 -6.96 17.85
N ARG A 595 -9.16 -7.50 18.16
CA ARG A 595 -8.07 -6.75 18.80
C ARG A 595 -6.79 -6.96 18.04
N VAL A 596 -6.06 -5.87 17.89
CA VAL A 596 -4.64 -5.93 17.58
C VAL A 596 -3.86 -5.16 18.64
N GLU A 597 -2.75 -5.73 19.11
CA GLU A 597 -1.94 -5.18 20.20
C GLU A 597 -0.47 -5.55 19.98
N GLY A 598 0.45 -4.64 20.31
CA GLY A 598 1.87 -4.90 20.11
C GLY A 598 2.79 -3.82 20.65
N ILE A 599 4.09 -4.06 20.41
CA ILE A 599 5.18 -3.16 20.76
C ILE A 599 5.96 -2.81 19.50
N GLU A 600 6.21 -1.52 19.27
CA GLU A 600 7.12 -1.01 18.26
C GLU A 600 8.36 -0.42 18.96
N GLY A 601 9.55 -0.75 18.47
CA GLY A 601 10.81 -0.23 18.97
C GLY A 601 11.67 0.30 17.83
N ASN A 602 12.38 1.39 18.07
CA ASN A 602 13.36 1.93 17.12
C ASN A 602 14.68 2.22 17.85
N PHE A 603 15.78 2.01 17.14
CA PHE A 603 17.12 2.29 17.61
C PHE A 603 17.94 2.80 16.43
N PHE A 604 18.44 4.02 16.56
CA PHE A 604 19.36 4.65 15.62
C PHE A 604 20.60 5.10 16.38
N ILE A 605 21.78 4.81 15.84
CA ILE A 605 23.04 5.32 16.35
C ILE A 605 23.97 5.70 15.20
N GLU A 606 24.50 6.91 15.26
CA GLU A 606 25.65 7.31 14.46
C GLU A 606 26.91 6.69 15.08
N LEU A 607 27.39 5.57 14.54
CA LEU A 607 28.58 4.87 15.05
C LEU A 607 29.85 5.68 14.78
N THR A 608 29.89 6.34 13.62
CA THR A 608 30.89 7.34 13.22
C THR A 608 30.21 8.37 12.33
N PRO A 609 30.83 9.53 12.03
CA PRO A 609 30.26 10.52 11.10
C PRO A 609 29.95 9.99 9.68
N THR A 610 30.42 8.78 9.36
CA THR A 610 30.24 8.11 8.06
C THR A 610 29.53 6.76 8.16
N LEU A 611 29.15 6.30 9.35
CA LEU A 611 28.59 4.97 9.57
C LEU A 611 27.38 5.03 10.49
N ASP A 612 26.22 4.76 9.93
CA ASP A 612 24.95 4.84 10.62
C ASP A 612 24.40 3.42 10.83
N TRP A 613 23.88 3.13 12.03
CA TRP A 613 23.18 1.88 12.31
C TRP A 613 21.74 2.18 12.74
N ASN A 614 20.79 1.65 11.99
CA ASN A 614 19.35 1.79 12.25
C ASN A 614 18.73 0.40 12.44
N THR A 615 17.90 0.22 13.46
CA THR A 615 17.15 -1.00 13.73
C THR A 615 15.75 -0.66 14.21
N ASN A 616 14.75 -1.34 13.65
CA ASN A 616 13.40 -1.32 14.18
C ASN A 616 12.90 -2.73 14.50
N LEU A 617 11.99 -2.81 15.47
CA LEU A 617 11.34 -4.04 15.93
C LEU A 617 9.84 -3.77 15.99
N THR A 618 9.07 -4.74 15.53
CA THR A 618 7.63 -4.84 15.84
C THR A 618 7.37 -6.20 16.43
N TRP A 619 6.71 -6.26 17.58
CA TRP A 619 6.25 -7.49 18.22
C TRP A 619 4.73 -7.44 18.35
N MET A 620 4.04 -8.38 17.72
CA MET A 620 2.59 -8.54 17.80
C MET A 620 2.25 -9.37 19.05
N LEU A 621 1.62 -8.74 20.04
CA LEU A 621 1.16 -9.39 21.27
C LEU A 621 -0.20 -10.04 21.08
N ASP A 622 -1.07 -9.41 20.29
CA ASP A 622 -2.38 -9.95 19.93
C ASP A 622 -2.79 -9.52 18.52
N ASN A 623 -3.56 -10.38 17.85
CA ASN A 623 -4.09 -10.17 16.51
C ASN A 623 -5.18 -11.22 16.30
N ASP A 624 -6.37 -10.98 16.83
CA ASP A 624 -7.46 -11.96 16.82
C ASP A 624 -8.85 -11.33 16.71
N ASN A 625 -9.74 -12.05 16.05
CA ASN A 625 -11.18 -11.89 16.20
C ASN A 625 -11.62 -12.47 17.55
N ARG A 626 -12.34 -11.71 18.37
CA ARG A 626 -12.67 -12.11 19.76
C ARG A 626 -13.73 -13.20 19.83
N GLU A 627 -14.47 -13.44 18.75
CA GLU A 627 -15.49 -14.49 18.66
C GLU A 627 -14.88 -15.83 18.22
N THR A 628 -13.98 -15.81 17.24
CA THR A 628 -13.41 -17.04 16.65
C THR A 628 -12.00 -17.37 17.13
N GLY A 629 -11.26 -16.42 17.71
CA GLY A 629 -9.84 -16.56 18.03
C GLY A 629 -8.90 -16.56 16.81
N GLU A 630 -9.46 -16.37 15.61
CA GLU A 630 -8.68 -16.39 14.36
C GLU A 630 -7.96 -15.06 14.10
N PRO A 631 -6.79 -15.08 13.45
CA PRO A 631 -6.08 -13.87 13.10
C PRO A 631 -6.87 -13.01 12.10
N LEU A 632 -6.85 -11.69 12.31
CA LEU A 632 -7.43 -10.74 11.34
C LEU A 632 -6.63 -10.72 10.03
N SER A 633 -5.32 -10.84 10.17
CA SER A 633 -4.33 -10.85 9.10
C SER A 633 -3.22 -11.83 9.45
N VAL A 634 -2.78 -12.66 8.50
CA VAL A 634 -1.66 -13.59 8.73
C VAL A 634 -0.36 -12.82 8.55
N ILE A 635 0.33 -12.58 9.66
CA ILE A 635 1.57 -11.79 9.74
C ILE A 635 2.58 -12.45 10.70
N PRO A 636 3.88 -12.11 10.62
CA PRO A 636 4.88 -12.60 11.57
C PRO A 636 4.57 -12.15 13.01
N GLU A 637 4.83 -13.02 13.99
CA GLU A 637 4.72 -12.67 15.42
C GLU A 637 5.62 -11.48 15.81
N TYR A 638 6.77 -11.37 15.15
CA TYR A 638 7.63 -10.20 15.25
C TYR A 638 8.38 -9.98 13.93
N THR A 639 8.77 -8.74 13.67
CA THR A 639 9.64 -8.38 12.54
C THR A 639 10.73 -7.46 13.06
N VAL A 640 11.98 -7.78 12.75
CA VAL A 640 13.16 -6.95 13.04
C VAL A 640 13.76 -6.52 11.71
N ASN A 641 13.88 -5.22 11.47
CA ASN A 641 14.63 -4.68 10.34
C ASN A 641 15.88 -3.98 10.87
N THR A 642 17.02 -4.19 10.24
CA THR A 642 18.28 -3.55 10.61
C THR A 642 19.05 -3.13 9.37
N THR A 643 19.66 -1.95 9.40
CA THR A 643 20.43 -1.40 8.30
C THR A 643 21.72 -0.77 8.84
N LEU A 644 22.84 -1.11 8.21
CA LEU A 644 24.12 -0.48 8.41
C LEU A 644 24.49 0.27 7.13
N ASP A 645 24.58 1.60 7.23
CA ASP A 645 24.85 2.51 6.12
C ASP A 645 26.25 3.11 6.27
N TRP A 646 27.16 2.76 5.37
CA TRP A 646 28.54 3.21 5.41
C TRP A 646 28.88 4.12 4.22
N ARG A 647 29.14 5.40 4.50
CA ARG A 647 29.65 6.40 3.57
C ARG A 647 31.18 6.35 3.53
N ALA A 648 31.72 5.30 2.91
CA ALA A 648 33.17 5.04 2.89
C ALA A 648 34.00 6.21 2.32
N THR A 649 33.48 6.90 1.31
CA THR A 649 34.00 8.19 0.81
C THR A 649 32.85 9.09 0.36
N GLU A 650 33.13 10.30 -0.11
CA GLU A 650 32.11 11.17 -0.73
C GLU A 650 31.46 10.56 -1.98
N GLN A 651 32.16 9.63 -2.65
CA GLN A 651 31.69 8.98 -3.87
C GLN A 651 31.20 7.55 -3.63
N LEU A 652 31.73 6.85 -2.63
CA LEU A 652 31.50 5.42 -2.41
C LEU A 652 30.70 5.18 -1.12
N SER A 653 29.60 4.44 -1.24
CA SER A 653 28.75 4.04 -0.14
C SER A 653 28.45 2.54 -0.17
N PHE A 654 28.28 1.93 1.00
CA PHE A 654 27.88 0.54 1.17
C PHE A 654 26.68 0.47 2.10
N GLN A 655 25.80 -0.49 1.85
CA GLN A 655 24.67 -0.79 2.74
C GLN A 655 24.59 -2.29 3.00
N VAL A 656 24.39 -2.65 4.25
CA VAL A 656 23.95 -3.99 4.67
C VAL A 656 22.56 -3.84 5.28
N ALA A 657 21.56 -4.50 4.73
CA ALA A 657 20.21 -4.51 5.27
C ALA A 657 19.80 -5.94 5.63
N GLY A 658 19.26 -6.14 6.82
CA GLY A 658 18.77 -7.43 7.29
C GLY A 658 17.34 -7.32 7.77
N THR A 659 16.52 -8.31 7.45
CA THR A 659 15.18 -8.44 8.04
C THR A 659 15.00 -9.84 8.59
N TYR A 660 14.51 -9.95 9.82
CA TYR A 660 14.18 -11.20 10.46
C TYR A 660 12.70 -11.25 10.80
N PHE A 661 12.01 -12.27 10.31
CA PHE A 661 10.60 -12.52 10.56
C PHE A 661 10.45 -13.66 11.57
N GLY A 662 9.65 -13.42 12.59
CA GLY A 662 9.15 -14.45 13.47
C GLY A 662 8.22 -15.42 12.74
N LYS A 663 7.74 -16.41 13.49
CA LYS A 663 6.83 -17.43 12.99
C LYS A 663 5.51 -16.79 12.51
N GLN A 664 4.94 -17.28 11.43
CA GLN A 664 3.58 -16.94 11.00
C GLN A 664 2.69 -18.13 11.24
N LYS A 665 1.70 -17.96 12.11
CA LYS A 665 0.76 -19.03 12.46
C LYS A 665 -0.31 -19.19 11.38
N SER A 666 -0.61 -20.44 11.04
CA SER A 666 -1.72 -20.74 10.14
C SER A 666 -3.06 -20.43 10.80
N PRO A 667 -4.04 -19.91 10.05
CA PRO A 667 -5.44 -19.89 10.49
C PRO A 667 -5.92 -21.30 10.85
N THR A 668 -6.77 -21.42 11.85
CA THR A 668 -7.27 -22.72 12.33
C THR A 668 -8.74 -22.96 12.01
N TYR A 669 -9.48 -21.92 11.67
CA TYR A 669 -10.93 -21.94 11.47
C TYR A 669 -11.36 -21.19 10.21
N ASN A 670 -12.26 -21.80 9.45
CA ASN A 670 -12.89 -21.22 8.30
C ASN A 670 -14.23 -20.59 8.69
N TYR A 671 -14.28 -19.26 8.73
CA TYR A 671 -15.51 -18.52 9.07
C TYR A 671 -16.67 -18.84 8.12
N ARG A 672 -16.42 -18.91 6.80
CA ARG A 672 -17.45 -19.11 5.78
C ARG A 672 -18.18 -20.45 5.93
N THR A 673 -17.45 -21.52 6.26
CA THR A 673 -18.03 -22.86 6.43
C THR A 673 -18.35 -23.20 7.89
N GLN A 674 -17.90 -22.37 8.83
CA GLN A 674 -17.98 -22.59 10.27
C GLN A 674 -17.39 -23.94 10.72
N GLN A 675 -16.19 -24.24 10.21
CA GLN A 675 -15.45 -25.45 10.54
C GLN A 675 -13.96 -25.16 10.72
N ASP A 676 -13.34 -25.94 11.60
CA ASP A 676 -11.88 -25.98 11.72
C ASP A 676 -11.26 -26.48 10.40
N TYR A 677 -10.14 -25.88 10.02
CA TYR A 677 -9.29 -26.42 8.95
C TYR A 677 -8.69 -27.75 9.40
N ASP A 678 -8.44 -28.63 8.43
CA ASP A 678 -7.72 -29.88 8.69
C ASP A 678 -6.35 -29.58 9.34
N LYS A 679 -6.06 -30.24 10.46
CA LYS A 679 -4.79 -30.07 11.19
C LYS A 679 -3.56 -30.36 10.33
N THR A 680 -3.70 -31.21 9.32
CA THR A 680 -2.61 -31.53 8.38
C THR A 680 -2.35 -30.39 7.37
N ALA A 681 -3.36 -29.56 7.12
CA ALA A 681 -3.24 -28.36 6.29
C ALA A 681 -2.70 -27.15 7.06
N GLN A 682 -2.77 -27.15 8.40
CA GLN A 682 -2.28 -26.09 9.29
C GLN A 682 -0.74 -26.06 9.34
N GLN A 683 -0.14 -25.56 8.26
CA GLN A 683 1.30 -25.39 8.13
C GLN A 683 1.69 -23.96 8.47
N ASP A 684 2.43 -23.78 9.56
CA ASP A 684 3.02 -22.50 9.90
C ASP A 684 4.22 -22.20 8.99
N VAL A 685 4.51 -20.91 8.81
CA VAL A 685 5.80 -20.48 8.25
C VAL A 685 6.75 -20.24 9.40
N GLU A 686 7.80 -21.07 9.50
CA GLU A 686 8.84 -20.92 10.52
C GLU A 686 9.62 -19.62 10.36
N ALA A 687 10.20 -19.14 11.45
CA ALA A 687 10.98 -17.90 11.47
C ALA A 687 12.16 -17.96 10.47
N TYR A 688 12.45 -16.84 9.81
CA TYR A 688 13.50 -16.76 8.81
C TYR A 688 14.09 -15.35 8.69
N GLY A 689 15.32 -15.27 8.17
CA GLY A 689 16.01 -14.01 7.92
C GLY A 689 16.35 -13.81 6.45
N LEU A 690 16.37 -12.56 6.02
CA LEU A 690 16.84 -12.09 4.72
C LEU A 690 17.97 -11.08 4.95
N VAL A 691 18.98 -11.11 4.09
CA VAL A 691 20.09 -10.14 4.11
C VAL A 691 20.35 -9.64 2.70
N ASP A 692 20.43 -8.33 2.54
CA ASP A 692 20.73 -7.64 1.30
C ASP A 692 22.01 -6.83 1.46
N LEU A 693 22.77 -6.74 0.37
CA LEU A 693 24.01 -5.99 0.28
C LEU A 693 23.97 -5.06 -0.93
N SER A 694 24.40 -3.82 -0.78
CA SER A 694 24.55 -2.90 -1.91
C SER A 694 25.78 -2.01 -1.81
N ALA A 695 26.28 -1.59 -2.96
CA ALA A 695 27.36 -0.61 -3.11
C ALA A 695 26.92 0.46 -4.11
N GLY A 696 27.02 1.72 -3.71
CA GLY A 696 26.72 2.89 -4.55
C GLY A 696 27.98 3.68 -4.85
N TYR A 697 28.18 4.06 -6.11
CA TYR A 697 29.28 4.91 -6.56
C TYR A 697 28.75 6.13 -7.34
N LYS A 698 29.08 7.32 -6.86
CA LYS A 698 28.78 8.62 -7.49
C LYS A 698 30.00 9.07 -8.30
N PHE A 699 29.95 8.89 -9.62
CA PHE A 699 31.05 9.27 -10.51
C PHE A 699 31.27 10.79 -10.54
N ASN A 700 30.18 11.55 -10.52
CA ASN A 700 30.16 13.01 -10.43
C ASN A 700 28.74 13.48 -10.04
N ALA A 701 28.44 14.77 -10.19
CA ALA A 701 27.11 15.32 -9.90
C ALA A 701 25.99 14.74 -10.81
N ASN A 702 26.33 14.28 -12.00
CA ASN A 702 25.38 13.84 -13.02
C ASN A 702 25.18 12.33 -13.05
N TYR A 703 26.17 11.51 -12.71
CA TYR A 703 26.09 10.06 -12.84
C TYR A 703 26.32 9.36 -11.49
N ASP A 704 25.35 8.54 -11.10
CA ASP A 704 25.48 7.61 -9.98
C ASP A 704 24.95 6.22 -10.32
N VAL A 705 25.66 5.21 -9.81
CA VAL A 705 25.32 3.79 -10.00
C VAL A 705 25.23 3.12 -8.64
N ARG A 706 24.26 2.21 -8.49
CA ARG A 706 24.20 1.30 -7.36
C ARG A 706 24.02 -0.12 -7.84
N VAL A 707 24.81 -1.03 -7.28
CA VAL A 707 24.71 -2.48 -7.54
C VAL A 707 24.51 -3.20 -6.23
N GLY A 708 23.81 -4.33 -6.25
CA GLY A 708 23.60 -5.10 -5.03
C GLY A 708 23.07 -6.50 -5.27
N VAL A 709 22.93 -7.22 -4.17
CA VAL A 709 22.38 -8.57 -4.09
C VAL A 709 21.31 -8.55 -3.00
N ASN A 710 20.08 -8.83 -3.39
CA ASN A 710 18.97 -9.07 -2.47
C ASN A 710 18.97 -10.55 -2.07
N ASN A 711 18.64 -10.83 -0.82
CA ASN A 711 18.57 -12.18 -0.24
C ASN A 711 19.85 -13.00 -0.49
N VAL A 712 20.99 -12.51 0.00
CA VAL A 712 22.33 -13.12 -0.17
C VAL A 712 22.38 -14.58 0.26
N PHE A 713 21.56 -15.01 1.21
CA PHE A 713 21.52 -16.40 1.68
C PHE A 713 20.52 -17.29 0.92
N ASP A 714 19.89 -16.77 -0.13
CA ASP A 714 18.94 -17.50 -0.99
C ASP A 714 17.84 -18.19 -0.19
N LYS A 715 17.31 -17.51 0.83
CA LYS A 715 16.20 -18.05 1.63
C LYS A 715 14.91 -17.94 0.84
N GLN A 716 14.43 -19.07 0.33
CA GLN A 716 13.17 -19.17 -0.41
C GLN A 716 12.03 -19.74 0.46
N ILE A 717 10.81 -19.33 0.10
CA ILE A 717 9.53 -19.94 0.54
C ILE A 717 8.67 -20.05 -0.70
N LEU A 718 8.11 -21.23 -0.95
CA LEU A 718 7.25 -21.49 -2.10
C LEU A 718 5.80 -21.63 -1.63
N ARG A 719 4.88 -20.99 -2.36
CA ARG A 719 3.44 -21.03 -2.06
C ARG A 719 2.94 -22.47 -2.19
N GLY A 720 2.29 -22.97 -1.13
CA GLY A 720 1.71 -24.32 -1.12
C GLY A 720 0.25 -24.37 -1.61
N GLY A 721 -0.49 -23.26 -1.47
CA GLY A 721 -1.90 -23.17 -1.80
C GLY A 721 -2.63 -22.10 -0.97
N ASN A 722 -3.92 -22.32 -0.71
CA ASN A 722 -4.71 -21.50 0.21
C ASN A 722 -4.58 -22.00 1.66
N ALA A 723 -5.10 -21.23 2.62
CA ALA A 723 -5.05 -21.61 4.03
C ALA A 723 -5.70 -22.96 4.33
N SER A 724 -6.77 -23.30 3.61
CA SER A 724 -7.46 -24.59 3.73
C SER A 724 -6.62 -25.81 3.34
N SER A 725 -5.53 -25.62 2.60
CA SER A 725 -4.66 -26.69 2.09
C SER A 725 -3.21 -26.58 2.54
N SER A 726 -2.79 -25.39 2.99
CA SER A 726 -1.37 -25.06 3.22
C SER A 726 -1.15 -24.02 4.33
N GLY A 727 -2.17 -23.72 5.15
CA GLY A 727 -2.02 -22.91 6.35
C GLY A 727 -1.50 -21.50 6.05
N ALA A 728 -0.38 -21.12 6.66
CA ALA A 728 0.26 -19.83 6.43
C ALA A 728 1.13 -19.80 5.15
N ASN A 729 1.43 -20.96 4.54
CA ASN A 729 2.31 -21.04 3.38
C ASN A 729 1.61 -20.66 2.06
N THR A 730 1.24 -19.38 1.98
CA THR A 730 0.32 -18.82 0.99
C THR A 730 1.00 -17.84 0.03
N TYR A 731 2.33 -17.73 0.03
CA TYR A 731 3.05 -16.79 -0.82
C TYR A 731 4.45 -17.32 -1.18
N ASN A 732 5.02 -16.74 -2.23
CA ASN A 732 6.40 -16.93 -2.64
C ASN A 732 7.29 -15.85 -2.00
N GLN A 733 8.32 -16.27 -1.25
CA GLN A 733 9.44 -15.42 -0.87
C GLN A 733 10.57 -15.64 -1.88
N PRO A 734 10.90 -14.63 -2.70
CA PRO A 734 11.89 -14.78 -3.75
C PRO A 734 13.29 -15.08 -3.20
N GLY A 735 14.06 -15.83 -3.97
CA GLY A 735 15.45 -16.19 -3.71
C GLY A 735 16.43 -15.06 -3.92
N ARG A 736 17.70 -15.41 -4.12
CA ARG A 736 18.76 -14.44 -4.37
C ARG A 736 18.53 -13.73 -5.71
N ALA A 737 18.71 -12.41 -5.72
CA ALA A 737 18.67 -11.63 -6.97
C ALA A 737 19.74 -10.55 -6.98
N VAL A 738 20.44 -10.40 -8.10
CA VAL A 738 21.36 -9.27 -8.34
C VAL A 738 20.61 -8.11 -8.97
N PHE A 739 20.93 -6.89 -8.56
CA PHE A 739 20.36 -5.69 -9.17
C PHE A 739 21.42 -4.65 -9.52
N ALA A 740 21.06 -3.79 -10.48
CA ALA A 740 21.82 -2.61 -10.83
C ALA A 740 20.87 -1.44 -11.11
N ALA A 741 21.23 -0.26 -10.63
CA ALA A 741 20.54 1.00 -10.82
C ALA A 741 21.52 2.06 -11.34
N LEU A 742 21.11 2.85 -12.32
CA LEU A 742 21.86 3.99 -12.87
C LEU A 742 20.94 5.21 -12.84
N ASN A 743 21.39 6.30 -12.23
CA ASN A 743 20.72 7.59 -12.30
C ASN A 743 21.61 8.59 -13.04
N ILE A 744 20.98 9.29 -13.99
CA ILE A 744 21.58 10.35 -14.80
C ILE A 744 20.82 11.64 -14.47
N ASN A 745 21.46 12.61 -13.86
CA ASN A 745 20.89 13.89 -13.44
C ASN A 745 21.48 15.03 -14.28
N PHE A 746 20.69 16.05 -14.61
CA PHE A 746 21.14 17.23 -15.35
C PHE A 746 20.38 18.49 -14.98
#